data_AF-A0A7V2VHZ0-F1
#
_entry.id   AF-A0A7V2VHZ0-F1
#
_cell.length_a   1.000
_cell.length_b   1.000
_cell.length_c   1.000
_cell.angle_alpha   90.00
_cell.angle_beta   90.00
_cell.angle_gamma   90.00
#
_symmetry.space_group_name_H-M   'P 1'
#
loop_
_entity.id
_entity.type
_entity.pdbx_description
1 polymer ?
#
loop_
_entity_poly.entity_id
_entity_poly.type
_entity_poly.pdbx_seq_one_letter_code
_entity_poly.pdbx_strand_id
1 'polypeptide(L)'
;MNKKQSPTFWSKLGFNNWSIRFKLLVVMLILSLVPLIAAVWISTTSSAEAITQQTRISLSRLAYSTAQRIEQFLIDNHNFIRMAAGAPEVVAFLSAPTEEEQSQLQNGVDGVVANLLSSDPAIDLVGFYDLEGDVVSHNNPAIVGRNYLFRDYVQAALSGEQFTSGIQRGWTTDTPGINASAPVAGETEVIGAIATRIQGEFLTDILRSTLNIESEEITAEERESIDIFLVNEYGIIVGHSDESDWIYRSLGTIESQEILDAIAEVRLLGGSCPEGADQCDASEKTPRLPEPIPTAQPLADILLKAIQSGEAGSAHYCHPRNAADAPGKDGQCDGTPHVVGYAPVRDPFAPANLFMVVVDVPEEIFLRSIAQQRRQGVLITAAMVTLTIVASLVVARTLAQPIGKLAAAAQNVENDEPFEPEEIADVTAQGDEIGNLARVFSDMVLSLRARMAELRTVYEIGQDITATLEVDETLQAILDRVRDVVTYDAAEITLFDQREQKLIVTAWSGAGGFADTRGRKYELNKGFTGLIGQERRSLLVADTQAEDERKAVTVKLTDDAIVRSLLGVPLLIRDRLVGTLELTSKRVGAFNKDDQRLLETIAPQAAIAIEKAQQVREREQKLKNQIQQLRIEIDEVKRRKQVEQIVETDYFQTLREKARSMREHGAGETTPATDGV
;
A
#
# COMPACT_ATOMS: atom_id res chain seq x y z
N MET A 1 -34.93 -11.71 -16.28
CA MET A 1 -33.97 -12.14 -15.25
C MET A 1 -33.05 -10.97 -14.92
N ASN A 2 -33.32 -10.26 -13.82
CA ASN A 2 -32.46 -9.17 -13.35
C ASN A 2 -31.36 -9.75 -12.45
N LYS A 3 -30.11 -9.78 -12.94
CA LYS A 3 -28.94 -10.13 -12.13
C LYS A 3 -28.67 -8.98 -11.16
N LYS A 4 -29.06 -9.15 -9.89
CA LYS A 4 -28.50 -8.37 -8.77
C LYS A 4 -27.00 -8.69 -8.70
N GLN A 5 -26.15 -7.76 -9.17
CA GLN A 5 -24.72 -7.83 -8.89
C GLN A 5 -24.53 -7.74 -7.38
N SER A 6 -23.89 -8.76 -6.79
CA SER A 6 -23.47 -8.72 -5.40
C SER A 6 -22.50 -7.56 -5.19
N PRO A 7 -22.63 -6.77 -4.11
CA PRO A 7 -21.72 -5.67 -3.83
C PRO A 7 -20.28 -6.19 -3.76
N THR A 8 -19.38 -5.56 -4.54
CA THR A 8 -17.95 -5.87 -4.54
C THR A 8 -17.35 -5.65 -3.15
N PHE A 9 -16.26 -6.35 -2.82
CA PHE A 9 -15.57 -6.23 -1.54
C PHE A 9 -15.33 -4.77 -1.11
N TRP A 10 -14.89 -3.92 -2.06
CA TRP A 10 -14.65 -2.48 -1.85
C TRP A 10 -15.91 -1.66 -1.53
N SER A 11 -17.06 -2.05 -2.08
CA SER A 11 -18.33 -1.37 -1.77
C SER A 11 -18.84 -1.66 -0.34
N LYS A 12 -18.51 -2.83 0.23
CA LYS A 12 -18.82 -3.16 1.63
C LYS A 12 -17.98 -2.37 2.64
N LEU A 13 -16.75 -2.00 2.28
CA LEU A 13 -15.85 -1.15 3.08
C LEU A 13 -16.15 0.35 2.97
N GLY A 14 -17.15 0.75 2.18
CA GLY A 14 -17.48 2.16 1.95
C GLY A 14 -16.38 2.93 1.20
N PHE A 15 -15.53 2.22 0.43
CA PHE A 15 -14.37 2.81 -0.25
C PHE A 15 -14.74 4.04 -1.07
N ASN A 16 -15.91 4.05 -1.72
CA ASN A 16 -16.36 5.19 -2.52
C ASN A 16 -16.44 6.50 -1.73
N ASN A 17 -16.78 6.44 -0.44
CA ASN A 17 -16.96 7.61 0.42
C ASN A 17 -15.66 8.06 1.10
N TRP A 18 -14.55 7.35 0.90
CA TRP A 18 -13.27 7.75 1.46
C TRP A 18 -12.72 8.98 0.74
N SER A 19 -12.07 9.85 1.51
CA SER A 19 -11.30 10.96 0.94
C SER A 19 -10.21 10.43 0.00
N ILE A 20 -9.87 11.22 -1.03
CA ILE A 20 -8.83 10.86 -2.00
C ILE A 20 -7.49 10.55 -1.29
N ARG A 21 -7.18 11.28 -0.21
CA ARG A 21 -5.99 11.07 0.64
C ARG A 21 -5.93 9.66 1.19
N PHE A 22 -7.03 9.19 1.77
CA PHE A 22 -7.08 7.89 2.41
C PHE A 22 -7.07 6.75 1.38
N LYS A 23 -7.73 6.95 0.23
CA LYS A 23 -7.66 6.01 -0.90
C LYS A 23 -6.22 5.83 -1.41
N LEU A 24 -5.51 6.94 -1.65
CA LEU A 24 -4.13 6.90 -2.14
C LEU A 24 -3.18 6.23 -1.13
N LEU A 25 -3.33 6.52 0.17
CA LEU A 25 -2.53 5.88 1.22
C LEU A 25 -2.75 4.36 1.24
N VAL A 26 -4.01 3.91 1.23
CA VAL A 26 -4.32 2.48 1.26
C VAL A 26 -3.81 1.77 0.01
N VAL A 27 -3.97 2.37 -1.17
CA VAL A 27 -3.45 1.80 -2.42
C VAL A 27 -1.93 1.71 -2.40
N MET A 28 -1.22 2.76 -2.00
CA MET A 28 0.24 2.76 -1.91
C MET A 28 0.75 1.74 -0.89
N LEU A 29 0.10 1.64 0.26
CA LEU A 29 0.46 0.69 1.31
C LEU A 29 0.22 -0.75 0.87
N ILE A 30 -0.88 -1.04 0.18
CA ILE A 30 -1.11 -2.38 -0.38
C ILE A 30 -0.06 -2.70 -1.45
N LEU A 31 0.25 -1.75 -2.34
CA LEU A 31 1.18 -1.97 -3.45
C LEU A 31 2.62 -2.17 -2.98
N SER A 32 3.04 -1.53 -1.88
CA SER A 32 4.40 -1.68 -1.32
C SER A 32 4.50 -2.84 -0.33
N LEU A 33 3.52 -3.01 0.55
CA LEU A 33 3.61 -3.92 1.70
C LEU A 33 3.33 -5.37 1.31
N VAL A 34 2.34 -5.62 0.44
CA VAL A 34 1.94 -6.99 0.10
C VAL A 34 3.06 -7.75 -0.62
N PRO A 35 3.73 -7.20 -1.67
CA PRO A 35 4.84 -7.89 -2.32
C PRO A 35 6.02 -8.09 -1.38
N LEU A 36 6.30 -7.12 -0.50
CA LEU A 36 7.41 -7.19 0.45
C LEU A 36 7.19 -8.27 1.51
N ILE A 37 6.00 -8.32 2.11
CA ILE A 37 5.63 -9.38 3.07
C ILE A 37 5.69 -10.74 2.39
N ALA A 38 5.16 -10.86 1.17
CA ALA A 38 5.22 -12.10 0.42
C ALA A 38 6.67 -12.52 0.12
N ALA A 39 7.52 -11.59 -0.30
CA ALA A 39 8.93 -11.86 -0.59
C ALA A 39 9.71 -12.29 0.66
N VAL A 40 9.53 -11.59 1.80
CA VAL A 40 10.15 -11.96 3.07
C VAL A 40 9.67 -13.33 3.53
N TRP A 41 8.37 -13.61 3.44
CA TRP A 41 7.80 -14.90 3.80
C TRP A 41 8.36 -16.02 2.92
N ILE A 42 8.27 -15.90 1.59
CA ILE A 42 8.79 -16.89 0.64
C ILE A 42 10.29 -17.12 0.86
N SER A 43 11.08 -16.04 0.98
CA SER A 43 12.53 -16.14 1.17
C SER A 43 12.87 -16.84 2.48
N THR A 44 12.22 -16.48 3.59
CA THR A 44 12.53 -17.09 4.89
C THR A 44 12.12 -18.57 4.93
N THR A 45 10.98 -18.94 4.36
CA THR A 45 10.56 -20.35 4.30
C THR A 45 11.47 -21.16 3.37
N SER A 46 11.79 -20.63 2.18
CA SER A 46 12.67 -21.34 1.24
C SER A 46 14.09 -21.49 1.76
N SER A 47 14.61 -20.47 2.45
CA SER A 47 15.95 -20.53 3.06
C SER A 47 15.98 -21.54 4.20
N ALA A 48 14.92 -21.62 5.01
CA ALA A 48 14.86 -22.59 6.12
C ALA A 48 14.90 -24.05 5.63
N GLU A 49 14.09 -24.37 4.62
CA GLU A 49 14.09 -25.71 4.02
C GLU A 49 15.43 -26.03 3.35
N ALA A 50 15.99 -25.09 2.57
CA ALA A 50 17.25 -25.28 1.87
C ALA A 50 18.43 -25.51 2.83
N ILE A 51 18.55 -24.70 3.89
CA ILE A 51 19.61 -24.82 4.89
C ILE A 51 19.49 -26.16 5.61
N THR A 52 18.28 -26.56 6.03
CA THR A 52 18.07 -27.84 6.73
C THR A 52 18.48 -29.03 5.87
N GLN A 53 18.10 -29.04 4.59
CA GLN A 53 18.49 -30.09 3.65
C GLN A 53 20.01 -30.10 3.39
N GLN A 54 20.61 -28.92 3.22
CA GLN A 54 22.06 -28.80 3.04
C GLN A 54 22.81 -29.30 4.27
N THR A 55 22.38 -28.94 5.48
CA THR A 55 22.97 -29.41 6.74
C THR A 55 22.92 -30.94 6.84
N ARG A 56 21.76 -31.57 6.59
CA ARG A 56 21.63 -33.03 6.59
C ARG A 56 22.65 -33.72 5.68
N ILE A 57 22.82 -33.21 4.47
CA ILE A 57 23.80 -33.73 3.51
C ILE A 57 25.23 -33.53 4.03
N SER A 58 25.54 -32.35 4.57
CA SER A 58 26.87 -32.05 5.13
C SER A 58 27.20 -32.95 6.32
N LEU A 59 26.26 -33.18 7.24
CA LEU A 59 26.45 -34.05 8.39
C LEU A 59 26.65 -35.51 7.98
N SER A 60 25.84 -36.01 7.04
CA SER A 60 26.02 -37.36 6.50
C SER A 60 27.39 -37.54 5.83
N ARG A 61 27.87 -36.53 5.08
CA ARG A 61 29.22 -36.54 4.49
C ARG A 61 30.31 -36.48 5.54
N LEU A 62 30.14 -35.68 6.60
CA LEU A 62 31.10 -35.59 7.69
C LEU A 62 31.21 -36.94 8.40
N ALA A 63 30.08 -37.56 8.75
CA ALA A 63 30.02 -38.90 9.33
C ALA A 63 30.70 -39.92 8.41
N TYR A 64 30.41 -39.91 7.11
CA TYR A 64 31.04 -40.80 6.13
C TYR A 64 32.56 -40.59 6.04
N SER A 65 33.03 -39.34 5.96
CA SER A 65 34.47 -39.06 5.91
C SER A 65 35.20 -39.45 7.19
N THR A 66 34.53 -39.34 8.34
CA THR A 66 35.05 -39.74 9.65
C THR A 66 35.13 -41.27 9.75
N ALA A 67 34.08 -41.95 9.29
CA ALA A 67 34.06 -43.40 9.18
C ALA A 67 35.23 -43.88 8.31
N GLN A 68 35.44 -43.31 7.11
CA GLN A 68 36.56 -43.68 6.24
C GLN A 68 37.94 -43.47 6.87
N ARG A 69 38.13 -42.45 7.71
CA ARG A 69 39.40 -42.27 8.44
C ARG A 69 39.64 -43.39 9.44
N ILE A 70 38.59 -43.81 10.14
CA ILE A 70 38.66 -44.94 11.07
C ILE A 70 38.88 -46.25 10.29
N GLU A 71 38.17 -46.48 9.19
CA GLU A 71 38.36 -47.64 8.31
C GLU A 71 39.81 -47.74 7.84
N GLN A 72 40.38 -46.64 7.35
CA GLN A 72 41.75 -46.60 6.89
C GLN A 72 42.74 -46.91 8.02
N PHE A 73 42.52 -46.33 9.20
CA PHE A 73 43.34 -46.60 10.38
C PHE A 73 43.32 -48.09 10.78
N LEU A 74 42.13 -48.72 10.80
CA LEU A 74 42.00 -50.15 11.12
C LEU A 74 42.70 -51.04 10.08
N ILE A 75 42.52 -50.73 8.79
CA ILE A 75 43.18 -51.46 7.69
C ILE A 75 44.71 -51.31 7.77
N ASP A 76 45.22 -50.12 8.06
CA ASP A 76 46.65 -49.87 8.20
C ASP A 76 47.24 -50.65 9.37
N ASN A 77 46.57 -50.66 10.53
CA ASN A 77 46.97 -51.46 11.67
C ASN A 77 47.00 -52.95 11.32
N HIS A 78 45.99 -53.43 10.61
CA HIS A 78 45.91 -54.82 10.17
C HIS A 78 47.10 -55.22 9.28
N ASN A 79 47.54 -54.32 8.39
CA ASN A 79 48.72 -54.53 7.56
C ASN A 79 50.00 -54.62 8.39
N PHE A 80 50.14 -53.82 9.46
CA PHE A 80 51.28 -53.91 10.39
C PHE A 80 51.30 -55.23 11.14
N ILE A 81 50.15 -55.69 11.65
CA ILE A 81 50.05 -56.98 12.35
C ILE A 81 50.42 -58.13 11.41
N ARG A 82 49.91 -58.12 10.17
CA ARG A 82 50.24 -59.14 9.17
C ARG A 82 51.73 -59.16 8.84
N MET A 83 52.37 -57.98 8.74
CA MET A 83 53.80 -57.89 8.51
C MET A 83 54.60 -58.46 9.69
N ALA A 84 54.17 -58.19 10.93
CA ALA A 84 54.79 -58.77 12.12
C ALA A 84 54.55 -60.28 12.24
N ALA A 85 53.38 -60.78 11.85
CA ALA A 85 53.06 -62.21 11.83
C ALA A 85 54.02 -62.99 10.92
N GLY A 86 54.40 -62.40 9.78
CA GLY A 86 55.32 -63.01 8.81
C GLY A 86 56.81 -62.76 9.11
N ALA A 87 57.17 -62.13 10.23
CA ALA A 87 58.56 -61.86 10.56
C ALA A 87 59.32 -63.18 10.81
N PRO A 88 60.53 -63.37 10.23
CA PRO A 88 61.29 -64.62 10.40
C PRO A 88 61.52 -64.99 11.87
N GLU A 89 61.72 -64.01 12.75
CA GLU A 89 61.90 -64.19 14.18
C GLU A 89 60.65 -64.77 14.85
N VAL A 90 59.46 -64.32 14.44
CA VAL A 90 58.17 -64.81 14.97
C VAL A 90 57.89 -66.23 14.48
N VAL A 91 58.10 -66.49 13.18
CA VAL A 91 57.93 -67.82 12.59
C VAL A 91 58.88 -68.83 13.24
N ALA A 92 60.15 -68.46 13.43
CA ALA A 92 61.14 -69.32 14.09
C ALA A 92 60.77 -69.59 15.55
N PHE A 93 60.29 -68.56 16.28
CA PHE A 93 59.88 -68.70 17.67
C PHE A 93 58.68 -69.63 17.83
N LEU A 94 57.62 -69.47 17.04
CA LEU A 94 56.43 -70.31 17.12
C LEU A 94 56.67 -71.73 16.58
N SER A 95 57.63 -71.91 15.68
CA SER A 95 58.01 -73.24 15.17
C SER A 95 58.94 -74.02 16.11
N ALA A 96 59.44 -73.40 17.19
CA ALA A 96 60.42 -74.02 18.06
C ALA A 96 59.78 -75.18 18.87
N PRO A 97 60.34 -76.41 18.81
CA PRO A 97 59.75 -77.61 19.40
C PRO A 97 59.80 -77.69 20.93
N THR A 98 60.60 -76.84 21.59
CA THR A 98 60.74 -76.86 23.06
C THR A 98 60.74 -75.45 23.63
N GLU A 99 60.27 -75.31 24.88
CA GLU A 99 60.32 -74.04 25.64
C GLU A 99 61.75 -73.48 25.77
N GLU A 100 62.77 -74.35 25.82
CA GLU A 100 64.18 -73.95 25.91
C GLU A 100 64.65 -73.29 24.60
N GLU A 101 64.25 -73.83 23.44
CA GLU A 101 64.53 -73.23 22.13
C GLU A 101 63.73 -71.93 21.92
N GLN A 102 62.46 -71.89 22.35
CA GLN A 102 61.67 -70.66 22.35
C GLN A 102 62.32 -69.56 23.19
N SER A 103 62.80 -69.90 24.39
CA SER A 103 63.48 -68.96 25.29
C SER A 103 64.75 -68.35 24.66
N GLN A 104 65.46 -69.11 23.81
CA GLN A 104 66.63 -68.58 23.08
C GLN A 104 66.24 -67.59 21.97
N LEU A 105 65.04 -67.74 21.41
CA LEU A 105 64.51 -66.89 20.33
C LEU A 105 63.70 -65.69 20.84
N GLN A 106 63.39 -65.64 22.15
CA GLN A 106 62.59 -64.59 22.77
C GLN A 106 63.05 -63.16 22.42
N ASN A 107 64.37 -62.91 22.40
CA ASN A 107 64.91 -61.59 22.07
C ASN A 107 64.50 -61.08 20.67
N GLY A 108 64.31 -62.00 19.70
CA GLY A 108 63.86 -61.64 18.36
C GLY A 108 62.40 -61.20 18.35
N VAL A 109 61.54 -61.94 19.05
CA VAL A 109 60.12 -61.61 19.23
C VAL A 109 59.94 -60.31 20.01
N ASP A 110 60.71 -60.10 21.08
CA ASP A 110 60.70 -58.85 21.84
C ASP A 110 61.07 -57.64 20.96
N GLY A 111 61.97 -57.83 19.99
CA GLY A 111 62.30 -56.82 18.98
C GLY A 111 61.12 -56.49 18.06
N VAL A 112 60.35 -57.50 17.61
CA VAL A 112 59.14 -57.30 16.81
C VAL A 112 58.06 -56.57 17.61
N VAL A 113 57.87 -56.94 18.88
CA VAL A 113 56.95 -56.27 19.82
C VAL A 113 57.35 -54.79 19.97
N ALA A 114 58.62 -54.51 20.25
CA ALA A 114 59.12 -53.15 20.40
C ALA A 114 58.93 -52.32 19.12
N ASN A 115 59.11 -52.92 17.94
CA ASN A 115 58.88 -52.26 16.66
C ASN A 115 57.40 -51.93 16.44
N LEU A 116 56.48 -52.85 16.77
CA LEU A 116 55.04 -52.59 16.67
C LEU A 116 54.62 -51.44 17.60
N LEU A 117 55.00 -51.51 18.88
CA LEU A 117 54.65 -50.49 19.89
C LEU A 117 55.25 -49.11 19.57
N SER A 118 56.41 -49.06 18.91
CA SER A 118 57.03 -47.78 18.51
C SER A 118 56.54 -47.24 17.17
N SER A 119 56.01 -48.10 16.29
CA SER A 119 55.49 -47.70 14.98
C SER A 119 54.06 -47.18 15.06
N ASP A 120 53.24 -47.76 15.93
CA ASP A 120 51.87 -47.31 16.18
C ASP A 120 51.63 -47.15 17.70
N PRO A 121 51.63 -45.89 18.20
CA PRO A 121 51.37 -45.60 19.61
C PRO A 121 49.99 -46.06 20.09
N ALA A 122 49.05 -46.35 19.17
CA ALA A 122 47.72 -46.84 19.51
C ALA A 122 47.72 -48.29 20.00
N ILE A 123 48.75 -49.06 19.64
CA ILE A 123 48.90 -50.45 20.07
C ILE A 123 49.53 -50.46 21.46
N ASP A 124 48.84 -51.07 22.44
CA ASP A 124 49.35 -51.17 23.81
C ASP A 124 49.65 -52.60 24.26
N LEU A 125 48.98 -53.59 23.68
CA LEU A 125 49.21 -55.00 23.95
C LEU A 125 49.57 -55.74 22.66
N VAL A 126 50.57 -56.62 22.77
CA VAL A 126 50.98 -57.53 21.69
C VAL A 126 51.25 -58.90 22.32
N GLY A 127 50.62 -59.93 21.77
CA GLY A 127 50.73 -61.30 22.22
C GLY A 127 50.85 -62.30 21.08
N PHE A 128 51.52 -63.40 21.36
CA PHE A 128 51.70 -64.55 20.48
C PHE A 128 51.09 -65.79 21.14
N TYR A 129 50.40 -66.58 20.33
CA TYR A 129 49.62 -67.73 20.76
C TYR A 129 50.03 -68.96 19.95
N ASP A 130 50.14 -70.11 20.59
CA ASP A 130 50.34 -71.40 19.91
C ASP A 130 49.01 -71.96 19.35
N LEU A 131 49.07 -73.18 18.81
CA LEU A 131 47.93 -73.85 18.18
C LEU A 131 46.85 -74.27 19.19
N GLU A 132 47.24 -74.50 20.43
CA GLU A 132 46.36 -74.77 21.56
C GLU A 132 45.68 -73.50 22.07
N GLY A 133 46.18 -72.32 21.68
CA GLY A 133 45.69 -71.01 22.10
C GLY A 133 46.31 -70.51 23.40
N ASP A 134 47.40 -71.12 23.86
CA ASP A 134 48.16 -70.69 25.02
C ASP A 134 49.06 -69.50 24.65
N VAL A 135 49.12 -68.51 25.55
CA VAL A 135 49.96 -67.32 25.36
C VAL A 135 51.42 -67.67 25.61
N VAL A 136 52.22 -67.78 24.55
CA VAL A 136 53.64 -68.14 24.62
C VAL A 136 54.56 -66.93 24.82
N SER A 137 54.14 -65.74 24.37
CA SER A 137 54.88 -64.49 24.57
C SER A 137 53.91 -63.31 24.56
N HIS A 138 54.09 -62.35 25.47
CA HIS A 138 53.25 -61.15 25.55
C HIS A 138 53.97 -60.03 26.30
N ASN A 139 53.75 -58.77 25.90
CA ASN A 139 54.23 -57.60 26.63
C ASN A 139 53.53 -57.35 27.99
N ASN A 140 52.63 -58.23 28.41
CA ASN A 140 51.96 -58.24 29.71
C ASN A 140 52.23 -59.62 30.34
N PRO A 141 53.18 -59.71 31.29
CA PRO A 141 53.60 -60.99 31.84
C PRO A 141 52.50 -61.70 32.63
N ALA A 142 51.43 -61.00 33.05
CA ALA A 142 50.36 -61.59 33.85
C ALA A 142 49.49 -62.62 33.10
N ILE A 143 49.57 -62.64 31.76
CA ILE A 143 48.73 -63.48 30.90
C ILE A 143 49.49 -64.58 30.17
N VAL A 144 50.83 -64.58 30.20
CA VAL A 144 51.66 -65.64 29.62
C VAL A 144 51.35 -66.98 30.30
N GLY A 145 51.24 -68.04 29.51
CA GLY A 145 50.88 -69.40 29.95
C GLY A 145 49.39 -69.62 30.21
N ARG A 146 48.52 -68.66 29.88
CA ARG A 146 47.07 -68.83 29.96
C ARG A 146 46.49 -69.17 28.58
N ASN A 147 45.43 -69.96 28.55
CA ASN A 147 44.70 -70.28 27.34
C ASN A 147 43.67 -69.19 26.98
N TYR A 148 43.71 -68.71 25.74
CA TYR A 148 42.85 -67.66 25.20
C TYR A 148 41.98 -68.13 24.02
N LEU A 149 41.86 -69.43 23.81
CA LEU A 149 41.05 -70.00 22.74
C LEU A 149 39.55 -69.65 22.84
N PHE A 150 39.09 -69.11 23.97
CA PHE A 150 37.73 -68.59 24.14
C PHE A 150 37.50 -67.21 23.49
N ARG A 151 38.52 -66.57 22.92
CA ARG A 151 38.42 -65.27 22.27
C ARG A 151 38.31 -65.42 20.75
N ASP A 152 37.31 -64.78 20.17
CA ASP A 152 37.02 -64.85 18.72
C ASP A 152 38.22 -64.48 17.85
N TYR A 153 38.96 -63.44 18.23
CA TYR A 153 40.15 -63.02 17.48
C TYR A 153 41.28 -64.05 17.51
N VAL A 154 41.41 -64.85 18.57
CA VAL A 154 42.41 -65.94 18.62
C VAL A 154 41.93 -67.13 17.79
N GLN A 155 40.65 -67.51 17.93
CA GLN A 155 40.06 -68.59 17.15
C GLN A 155 40.16 -68.32 15.64
N ALA A 156 39.81 -67.10 15.21
CA ALA A 156 39.87 -66.69 13.81
C ALA A 156 41.30 -66.77 13.26
N ALA A 157 42.28 -66.21 13.98
CA ALA A 157 43.69 -66.26 13.59
C ALA A 157 44.21 -67.69 13.49
N LEU A 158 43.90 -68.56 14.44
CA LEU A 158 44.34 -69.96 14.39
C LEU A 158 43.65 -70.76 13.26
N SER A 159 42.46 -70.32 12.83
CA SER A 159 41.79 -70.89 11.65
C SER A 159 42.34 -70.39 10.31
N GLY A 160 43.32 -69.48 10.34
CA GLY A 160 43.93 -68.90 9.14
C GLY A 160 43.30 -67.58 8.69
N GLU A 161 42.39 -67.00 9.47
CA GLU A 161 41.67 -65.78 9.13
C GLU A 161 42.19 -64.59 9.92
N GLN A 162 42.17 -63.44 9.26
CA GLN A 162 42.44 -62.15 9.88
C GLN A 162 41.18 -61.66 10.61
N PHE A 163 41.33 -61.05 11.78
CA PHE A 163 40.18 -60.63 12.58
C PHE A 163 40.38 -59.26 13.24
N THR A 164 39.32 -58.46 13.28
CA THR A 164 39.20 -57.23 14.08
C THR A 164 37.93 -57.31 14.93
N SER A 165 38.05 -57.14 16.24
CA SER A 165 36.90 -57.08 17.15
C SER A 165 36.22 -55.71 17.12
N GLY A 166 34.98 -55.64 17.60
CA GLY A 166 34.39 -54.35 18.01
C GLY A 166 35.18 -53.70 19.15
N ILE A 167 34.77 -52.49 19.55
CA ILE A 167 35.30 -51.84 20.76
C ILE A 167 34.73 -52.57 21.97
N GLN A 168 35.62 -53.16 22.77
CA GLN A 168 35.26 -53.86 24.00
C GLN A 168 36.00 -53.27 25.18
N ARG A 169 35.36 -53.26 26.36
CA ARG A 169 36.03 -52.90 27.61
C ARG A 169 36.64 -54.16 28.21
N GLY A 170 37.97 -54.16 28.34
CA GLY A 170 38.73 -55.33 28.74
C GLY A 170 38.29 -55.90 30.09
N TRP A 171 38.16 -57.21 30.21
CA TRP A 171 37.73 -57.87 31.45
C TRP A 171 38.71 -57.64 32.62
N THR A 172 40.01 -57.69 32.32
CA THR A 172 41.10 -57.54 33.28
C THR A 172 41.47 -56.09 33.48
N THR A 173 41.67 -55.35 32.39
CA THR A 173 42.15 -53.96 32.38
C THR A 173 41.05 -52.93 32.62
N ASP A 174 39.79 -53.29 32.37
CA ASP A 174 38.62 -52.40 32.42
C ASP A 174 38.77 -51.11 31.59
N THR A 175 39.63 -51.15 30.56
CA THR A 175 39.83 -50.07 29.58
C THR A 175 39.26 -50.47 28.22
N PRO A 176 38.78 -49.53 27.39
CA PRO A 176 38.30 -49.82 26.05
C PRO A 176 39.44 -50.21 25.10
N GLY A 177 39.17 -51.09 24.15
CA GLY A 177 40.08 -51.34 23.04
C GLY A 177 39.48 -52.24 21.97
N ILE A 178 40.16 -52.26 20.84
CA ILE A 178 39.89 -53.15 19.71
C ILE A 178 41.01 -54.18 19.67
N ASN A 179 40.67 -55.45 19.61
CA ASN A 179 41.65 -56.51 19.40
C ASN A 179 41.70 -56.83 17.91
N ALA A 180 42.91 -56.90 17.36
CA ALA A 180 43.14 -57.32 15.99
C ALA A 180 44.14 -58.47 15.98
N SER A 181 43.96 -59.42 15.07
CA SER A 181 44.80 -60.62 15.02
C SER A 181 45.06 -61.08 13.59
N ALA A 182 46.17 -61.79 13.43
CA ALA A 182 46.54 -62.41 12.17
C ALA A 182 47.15 -63.80 12.39
N PRO A 183 46.94 -64.74 11.46
CA PRO A 183 47.61 -66.03 11.48
C PRO A 183 49.12 -65.86 11.30
N VAL A 184 49.90 -66.62 12.07
CA VAL A 184 51.31 -66.85 11.77
C VAL A 184 51.38 -68.11 10.92
N ALA A 185 51.73 -67.94 9.65
CA ALA A 185 51.87 -69.05 8.71
C ALA A 185 53.32 -69.57 8.69
N GLY A 186 53.47 -70.88 8.83
CA GLY A 186 54.69 -71.60 8.46
C GLY A 186 54.75 -71.82 6.94
N GLU A 187 55.53 -72.81 6.48
CA GLU A 187 55.69 -73.07 5.04
C GLU A 187 54.40 -73.54 4.35
N THR A 188 53.53 -74.25 5.07
CA THR A 188 52.30 -74.85 4.47
C THR A 188 51.05 -74.79 5.36
N GLU A 189 51.19 -74.41 6.63
CA GLU A 189 50.09 -74.38 7.60
C GLU A 189 50.22 -73.22 8.59
N VAL A 190 49.14 -72.93 9.31
CA VAL A 190 49.17 -71.99 10.43
C VAL A 190 49.90 -72.67 11.58
N ILE A 191 50.87 -71.98 12.18
CA ILE A 191 51.70 -72.47 13.29
C ILE A 191 51.46 -71.72 14.61
N GLY A 192 50.60 -70.70 14.58
CA GLY A 192 50.21 -69.90 15.73
C GLY A 192 49.49 -68.63 15.31
N ALA A 193 49.30 -67.71 16.25
CA ALA A 193 48.65 -66.43 16.00
C ALA A 193 49.40 -65.28 16.67
N ILE A 194 49.31 -64.10 16.07
CA ILE A 194 49.61 -62.83 16.73
C ILE A 194 48.30 -62.09 16.98
N ALA A 195 48.15 -61.49 18.16
CA ALA A 195 47.08 -60.55 18.43
C ALA A 195 47.62 -59.28 19.08
N THR A 196 47.06 -58.15 18.68
CA THR A 196 47.33 -56.84 19.24
C THR A 196 46.06 -56.23 19.80
N ARG A 197 46.23 -55.26 20.70
CA ARG A 197 45.15 -54.41 21.17
C ARG A 197 45.44 -52.96 20.84
N ILE A 198 44.46 -52.32 20.22
CA ILE A 198 44.41 -50.89 19.96
C ILE A 198 43.63 -50.23 21.10
N GLN A 199 44.18 -49.19 21.71
CA GLN A 199 43.51 -48.43 22.76
C GLN A 199 42.30 -47.66 22.21
N GLY A 200 41.16 -47.76 22.90
CA GLY A 200 39.95 -47.04 22.50
C GLY A 200 40.04 -45.51 22.58
N GLU A 201 40.99 -44.99 23.38
CA GLU A 201 41.27 -43.55 23.47
C GLU A 201 41.73 -42.95 22.14
N PHE A 202 42.49 -43.69 21.33
CA PHE A 202 42.94 -43.22 20.01
C PHE A 202 41.78 -43.01 19.03
N LEU A 203 40.75 -43.86 19.09
CA LEU A 203 39.54 -43.63 18.29
C LEU A 203 38.84 -42.35 18.74
N THR A 204 38.77 -42.12 20.04
CA THR A 204 38.20 -40.89 20.62
C THR A 204 38.98 -39.65 20.14
N ASP A 205 40.30 -39.72 20.03
CA ASP A 205 41.13 -38.66 19.47
C ASP A 205 40.86 -38.41 17.97
N ILE A 206 40.57 -39.46 17.18
CA ILE A 206 40.12 -39.31 15.79
C ILE A 206 38.78 -38.54 15.74
N LEU A 207 37.84 -38.84 16.64
CA LEU A 207 36.57 -38.11 16.72
C LEU A 207 36.81 -36.64 17.09
N ARG A 208 37.61 -36.38 18.12
CA ARG A 208 37.92 -35.02 18.60
C ARG A 208 38.68 -34.19 17.57
N SER A 209 39.64 -34.80 16.87
CA SER A 209 40.39 -34.14 15.79
C SER A 209 39.52 -33.79 14.58
N THR A 210 38.43 -34.52 14.35
CA THR A 210 37.45 -34.20 13.30
C THR A 210 36.71 -32.89 13.60
N LEU A 211 36.43 -32.60 14.88
CA LEU A 211 35.80 -31.36 15.32
C LEU A 211 36.75 -30.16 15.30
N ASN A 212 38.06 -30.40 15.42
CA ASN A 212 39.08 -29.35 15.47
C ASN A 212 39.50 -28.79 14.09
N ILE A 213 38.80 -29.13 13.02
CA ILE A 213 39.04 -28.53 11.71
C ILE A 213 38.60 -27.05 11.80
N GLU A 214 39.57 -26.12 11.73
CA GLU A 214 39.29 -24.69 11.69
C GLU A 214 38.42 -24.36 10.46
N SER A 215 37.12 -24.15 10.69
CA SER A 215 36.26 -23.45 9.73
C SER A 215 36.02 -22.03 10.25
N GLU A 216 36.10 -21.04 9.36
CA GLU A 216 35.76 -19.63 9.69
C GLU A 216 34.26 -19.46 10.00
N GLU A 217 33.43 -20.49 9.71
CA GLU A 217 31.97 -20.45 9.78
C GLU A 217 31.41 -20.94 11.13
N ILE A 218 32.18 -21.69 11.94
CA ILE A 218 31.71 -22.26 13.22
C ILE A 218 32.52 -21.67 14.37
N THR A 219 31.83 -21.05 15.33
CA THR A 219 32.47 -20.49 16.53
C THR A 219 33.00 -21.58 17.47
N ALA A 220 33.91 -21.23 18.39
CA ALA A 220 34.43 -22.19 19.36
C ALA A 220 33.33 -22.78 20.26
N GLU A 221 32.37 -21.97 20.70
CA GLU A 221 31.22 -22.39 21.50
C GLU A 221 30.29 -23.34 20.74
N GLU A 222 30.11 -23.12 19.43
CA GLU A 222 29.31 -24.03 18.59
C GLU A 222 30.01 -25.38 18.37
N ARG A 223 31.34 -25.41 18.30
CA ARG A 223 32.10 -26.67 18.21
C ARG A 223 31.95 -27.52 19.45
N GLU A 224 31.90 -26.92 20.64
CA GLU A 224 31.66 -27.63 21.90
C GLU A 224 30.26 -28.25 21.97
N SER A 225 29.31 -27.78 21.16
CA SER A 225 27.95 -28.33 21.09
C SER A 225 27.75 -29.37 19.98
N ILE A 226 28.80 -29.75 19.26
CA ILE A 226 28.76 -30.83 18.27
C ILE A 226 29.37 -32.07 18.89
N ASP A 227 28.58 -33.13 18.97
CA ASP A 227 29.03 -34.42 19.47
C ASP A 227 29.29 -35.38 18.31
N ILE A 228 30.36 -36.15 18.41
CA ILE A 228 30.59 -37.30 17.53
C ILE A 228 30.75 -38.53 18.40
N PHE A 229 29.95 -39.56 18.15
CA PHE A 229 30.00 -40.80 18.91
C PHE A 229 29.89 -42.04 18.02
N LEU A 230 30.34 -43.16 18.56
CA LEU A 230 30.35 -44.45 17.90
C LEU A 230 29.29 -45.35 18.52
N VAL A 231 28.45 -45.95 17.67
CA VAL A 231 27.38 -46.85 18.09
C VAL A 231 27.60 -48.23 17.50
N ASN A 232 27.67 -49.27 18.32
CA ASN A 232 27.86 -50.63 17.84
C ASN A 232 26.55 -51.27 17.33
N GLU A 233 26.62 -52.53 16.90
CA GLU A 233 25.52 -53.32 16.35
C GLU A 233 24.35 -53.56 17.32
N TYR A 234 24.58 -53.40 18.62
CA TYR A 234 23.56 -53.50 19.68
C TYR A 234 22.94 -52.15 20.06
N GLY A 235 23.35 -51.07 19.38
CA GLY A 235 22.90 -49.71 19.72
C GLY A 235 23.63 -49.12 20.93
N ILE A 236 24.74 -49.72 21.36
CA ILE A 236 25.52 -49.27 22.51
C ILE A 236 26.56 -48.25 22.05
N ILE A 237 26.66 -47.16 22.79
CA ILE A 237 27.65 -46.12 22.54
C ILE A 237 29.00 -46.60 23.06
N VAL A 238 29.97 -46.75 22.17
CA VAL A 238 31.28 -47.35 22.46
C VAL A 238 32.44 -46.36 22.39
N GLY A 239 32.18 -45.13 21.94
CA GLY A 239 33.13 -44.02 21.93
C GLY A 239 32.39 -42.68 21.76
N HIS A 240 32.98 -41.59 22.26
CA HIS A 240 32.38 -40.26 22.25
C HIS A 240 33.47 -39.20 22.19
N SER A 241 33.27 -38.10 21.44
CA SER A 241 34.27 -37.03 21.24
C SER A 241 34.59 -36.23 22.51
N ASP A 242 33.62 -36.14 23.41
CA ASP A 242 33.72 -35.50 24.72
C ASP A 242 33.52 -36.50 25.88
N GLU A 243 33.91 -36.13 27.09
CA GLU A 243 33.63 -36.89 28.32
C GLU A 243 32.13 -36.89 28.62
N SER A 244 31.43 -37.89 28.08
CA SER A 244 29.97 -37.99 28.14
C SER A 244 29.49 -39.18 28.97
N ASP A 245 28.43 -38.95 29.75
CA ASP A 245 27.70 -39.96 30.52
C ASP A 245 27.03 -41.03 29.63
N TRP A 246 27.04 -40.82 28.31
CA TRP A 246 26.45 -41.70 27.32
C TRP A 246 27.32 -42.91 26.97
N ILE A 247 28.64 -42.83 27.23
CA ILE A 247 29.55 -43.93 26.92
C ILE A 247 29.13 -45.20 27.68
N TYR A 248 29.04 -46.32 26.95
CA TYR A 248 28.56 -47.64 27.41
C TYR A 248 27.07 -47.76 27.74
N ARG A 249 26.27 -46.75 27.42
CA ARG A 249 24.80 -46.84 27.47
C ARG A 249 24.24 -47.33 26.14
N SER A 250 23.08 -47.99 26.17
CA SER A 250 22.34 -48.31 24.95
C SER A 250 21.46 -47.13 24.54
N LEU A 251 21.48 -46.79 23.25
CA LEU A 251 20.47 -45.95 22.65
C LEU A 251 19.13 -46.70 22.75
N GLY A 252 18.20 -46.15 23.51
CA GLY A 252 16.95 -46.83 23.79
C GLY A 252 17.10 -48.06 24.69
N THR A 253 16.03 -48.84 24.76
CA THR A 253 15.88 -50.03 25.60
C THR A 253 16.14 -51.28 24.77
N ILE A 254 17.03 -52.15 25.24
CA ILE A 254 17.24 -53.48 24.67
C ILE A 254 16.22 -54.44 25.30
N GLU A 255 15.16 -54.77 24.57
CA GLU A 255 14.10 -55.68 25.07
C GLU A 255 14.46 -57.18 24.91
N SER A 256 15.38 -57.51 24.01
CA SER A 256 15.76 -58.90 23.74
C SER A 256 16.71 -59.44 24.79
N GLN A 257 16.24 -60.41 25.58
CA GLN A 257 17.08 -61.12 26.54
C GLN A 257 18.24 -61.86 25.86
N GLU A 258 18.03 -62.39 24.66
CA GLU A 258 19.09 -63.04 23.87
C GLU A 258 20.24 -62.08 23.56
N ILE A 259 19.94 -60.80 23.27
CA ILE A 259 20.96 -59.78 23.03
C ILE A 259 21.70 -59.44 24.33
N LEU A 260 20.98 -59.31 25.45
CA LEU A 260 21.60 -59.04 26.75
C LEU A 260 22.52 -60.18 27.19
N ASP A 261 22.09 -61.43 26.97
CA ASP A 261 22.88 -62.61 27.26
C ASP A 261 24.13 -62.66 26.36
N ALA A 262 23.99 -62.34 25.06
CA ALA A 262 25.12 -62.25 24.13
C ALA A 262 26.15 -61.18 24.55
N ILE A 263 25.69 -59.98 24.95
CA ILE A 263 26.54 -58.89 25.46
C ILE A 263 27.31 -59.34 26.71
N ALA A 264 26.63 -60.05 27.62
CA ALA A 264 27.21 -60.56 28.85
C ALA A 264 28.23 -61.68 28.59
N GLU A 265 27.95 -62.57 27.64
CA GLU A 265 28.80 -63.69 27.26
C GLU A 265 30.14 -63.22 26.67
N VAL A 266 30.10 -62.29 25.71
CA VAL A 266 31.33 -61.72 25.12
C VAL A 266 32.01 -60.68 26.03
N ARG A 267 31.38 -60.35 27.17
CA ARG A 267 31.86 -59.40 28.19
C ARG A 267 32.19 -58.03 27.60
N LEU A 268 31.32 -57.55 26.70
CA LEU A 268 31.53 -56.35 25.89
C LEU A 268 31.89 -55.11 26.73
N LEU A 269 31.22 -54.96 27.88
CA LEU A 269 31.37 -53.79 28.75
C LEU A 269 32.24 -54.07 29.98
N GLY A 270 33.06 -55.11 29.95
CA GLY A 270 33.87 -55.52 31.09
C GLY A 270 33.02 -56.08 32.23
N GLY A 271 33.48 -55.89 33.46
CA GLY A 271 32.79 -56.43 34.64
C GLY A 271 32.83 -55.52 35.85
N SER A 272 31.81 -55.61 36.68
CA SER A 272 31.68 -54.92 37.97
C SER A 272 32.13 -55.82 39.10
N CYS A 273 32.78 -55.22 40.10
CA CYS A 273 33.10 -55.90 41.34
C CYS A 273 31.86 -56.06 42.23
N PRO A 274 31.86 -57.02 43.17
CA PRO A 274 30.82 -57.16 44.18
C PRO A 274 30.61 -55.84 44.95
N GLU A 275 29.38 -55.60 45.42
CA GLU A 275 29.01 -54.36 46.13
C GLU A 275 30.00 -54.04 47.26
N GLY A 276 30.56 -52.82 47.24
CA GLY A 276 31.49 -52.32 48.26
C GLY A 276 32.97 -52.52 47.97
N ALA A 277 33.35 -53.12 46.84
CA ALA A 277 34.74 -53.26 46.41
C ALA A 277 35.04 -52.41 45.17
N ASP A 278 35.98 -51.48 45.28
CA ASP A 278 36.45 -50.65 44.14
C ASP A 278 37.35 -51.45 43.18
N GLN A 279 37.99 -52.52 43.67
CA GLN A 279 38.81 -53.46 42.90
C GLN A 279 38.60 -54.88 43.41
N CYS A 280 38.57 -55.85 42.50
CA CYS A 280 38.39 -57.26 42.76
C CYS A 280 39.14 -58.08 41.72
N ASP A 281 39.35 -59.38 42.00
CA ASP A 281 39.95 -60.29 41.04
C ASP A 281 39.04 -60.43 39.80
N ALA A 282 39.63 -60.65 38.63
CA ALA A 282 38.87 -60.87 37.40
C ALA A 282 37.90 -62.07 37.50
N SER A 283 38.17 -63.04 38.37
CA SER A 283 37.29 -64.19 38.63
C SER A 283 36.03 -63.85 39.44
N GLU A 284 36.04 -62.73 40.17
CA GLU A 284 34.93 -62.28 41.03
C GLU A 284 34.00 -61.27 40.33
N LYS A 285 34.40 -60.79 39.15
CA LYS A 285 33.62 -59.81 38.39
C LYS A 285 32.36 -60.42 37.78
N THR A 286 31.27 -59.64 37.77
CA THR A 286 30.05 -59.94 37.01
C THR A 286 30.00 -59.10 35.73
N PRO A 287 29.51 -59.63 34.60
CA PRO A 287 29.38 -58.85 33.36
C PRO A 287 28.54 -57.58 33.55
N ARG A 288 29.06 -56.46 33.04
CA ARG A 288 28.35 -55.17 33.04
C ARG A 288 27.33 -55.16 31.90
N LEU A 289 26.07 -54.83 32.19
CA LEU A 289 25.03 -54.62 31.19
C LEU A 289 24.89 -53.12 30.87
N PRO A 290 24.52 -52.75 29.63
CA PRO A 290 24.32 -51.35 29.26
C PRO A 290 23.08 -50.78 29.97
N GLU A 291 23.20 -49.58 30.52
CA GLU A 291 22.04 -48.81 30.94
C GLU A 291 21.36 -48.16 29.73
N PRO A 292 20.03 -48.20 29.61
CA PRO A 292 19.35 -47.59 28.47
C PRO A 292 19.26 -46.07 28.57
N ILE A 293 19.18 -45.40 27.42
CA ILE A 293 18.76 -44.00 27.25
C ILE A 293 17.37 -44.02 26.60
N PRO A 294 16.27 -44.11 27.38
CA PRO A 294 14.94 -44.40 26.84
C PRO A 294 14.45 -43.35 25.84
N THR A 295 14.78 -42.08 26.07
CA THR A 295 14.47 -40.95 25.19
C THR A 295 15.11 -41.04 23.81
N ALA A 296 16.25 -41.72 23.68
CA ALA A 296 16.95 -41.91 22.42
C ALA A 296 16.42 -43.11 21.61
N GLN A 297 15.35 -43.79 22.05
CA GLN A 297 14.74 -44.92 21.33
C GLN A 297 14.46 -44.62 19.84
N PRO A 298 13.88 -43.46 19.44
CA PRO A 298 13.62 -43.18 18.03
C PRO A 298 14.90 -43.11 17.19
N LEU A 299 16.01 -42.63 17.78
CA LEU A 299 17.31 -42.64 17.13
C LEU A 299 17.85 -44.07 17.03
N ALA A 300 17.73 -44.86 18.09
CA ALA A 300 18.12 -46.27 18.10
C ALA A 300 17.44 -47.07 16.98
N ASP A 301 16.12 -46.92 16.81
CA ASP A 301 15.34 -47.62 15.78
C ASP A 301 15.84 -47.29 14.36
N ILE A 302 16.28 -46.05 14.13
CA ILE A 302 16.85 -45.62 12.84
C ILE A 302 18.25 -46.18 12.66
N LEU A 303 19.13 -46.02 13.65
CA LEU A 303 20.54 -46.43 13.55
C LEU A 303 20.68 -47.94 13.47
N LEU A 304 19.96 -48.72 14.28
CA LEU A 304 20.00 -50.19 14.24
C LEU A 304 19.61 -50.73 12.87
N LYS A 305 18.58 -50.13 12.25
CA LYS A 305 18.18 -50.48 10.88
C LYS A 305 19.26 -50.10 9.86
N ALA A 306 19.87 -48.93 10.02
CA ALA A 306 20.94 -48.45 9.14
C ALA A 306 22.23 -49.28 9.29
N ILE A 307 22.54 -49.75 10.49
CA ILE A 307 23.66 -50.66 10.76
C ILE A 307 23.45 -51.99 10.03
N GLN A 308 22.24 -52.53 10.08
CA GLN A 308 21.91 -53.78 9.36
C GLN A 308 21.97 -53.61 7.84
N SER A 309 21.55 -52.46 7.30
CA SER A 309 21.62 -52.20 5.85
C SER A 309 22.99 -51.72 5.38
N GLY A 310 23.85 -51.24 6.28
CA GLY A 310 25.13 -50.61 5.96
C GLY A 310 24.98 -49.28 5.20
N GLU A 311 23.89 -48.56 5.40
CA GLU A 311 23.61 -47.29 4.73
C GLU A 311 24.06 -46.09 5.58
N ALA A 312 24.63 -45.07 4.92
CA ALA A 312 24.85 -43.76 5.51
C ALA A 312 23.63 -42.86 5.29
N GLY A 313 23.37 -41.94 6.22
CA GLY A 313 22.19 -41.09 6.15
C GLY A 313 22.19 -39.95 7.15
N SER A 314 20.98 -39.43 7.38
CA SER A 314 20.74 -38.40 8.39
C SER A 314 19.33 -38.56 8.97
N ALA A 315 19.15 -38.13 10.22
CA ALA A 315 17.87 -38.22 10.92
C ALA A 315 17.67 -37.01 11.83
N HIS A 316 16.41 -36.75 12.17
CA HIS A 316 16.05 -35.85 13.27
C HIS A 316 15.69 -36.69 14.48
N TYR A 317 16.13 -36.24 15.64
CA TYR A 317 15.71 -36.82 16.90
C TYR A 317 15.66 -35.77 17.99
N CYS A 318 15.05 -36.14 19.12
CA CYS A 318 15.01 -35.30 20.30
C CYS A 318 16.13 -35.71 21.25
N HIS A 319 17.16 -34.88 21.37
CA HIS A 319 18.28 -35.12 22.26
C HIS A 319 17.86 -34.84 23.72
N PRO A 320 18.01 -35.80 24.64
CA PRO A 320 17.55 -35.63 26.01
C PRO A 320 18.46 -34.72 26.82
N ARG A 321 17.91 -34.08 27.86
CA ARG A 321 18.70 -33.25 28.78
C ARG A 321 19.51 -34.10 29.75
N ASN A 322 18.96 -35.22 30.20
CA ASN A 322 19.68 -36.25 30.93
C ASN A 322 19.46 -37.63 30.29
N ALA A 323 20.48 -38.48 30.32
CA ALA A 323 20.40 -39.85 29.83
C ALA A 323 19.30 -40.69 30.51
N ALA A 324 18.97 -40.36 31.77
CA ALA A 324 17.96 -41.06 32.57
C ALA A 324 16.51 -40.56 32.34
N ASP A 325 16.31 -39.52 31.53
CA ASP A 325 14.98 -38.97 31.29
C ASP A 325 14.07 -40.01 30.62
N ALA A 326 12.79 -40.02 31.01
CA ALA A 326 11.78 -40.89 30.39
C ALA A 326 11.43 -40.39 28.97
N PRO A 327 11.01 -41.27 28.05
CA PRO A 327 10.60 -40.84 26.71
C PRO A 327 9.48 -39.81 26.81
N GLY A 328 9.58 -38.72 26.03
CA GLY A 328 8.53 -37.70 25.96
C GLY A 328 7.18 -38.32 25.59
N LYS A 329 6.09 -37.82 26.17
CA LYS A 329 4.74 -38.28 25.84
C LYS A 329 4.34 -37.80 24.44
N ASP A 330 3.85 -38.72 23.60
CA ASP A 330 3.14 -38.45 22.36
C ASP A 330 3.79 -37.40 21.43
N GLY A 331 5.00 -37.66 20.95
CA GLY A 331 5.63 -36.91 19.85
C GLY A 331 6.03 -35.45 20.17
N GLN A 332 5.87 -34.99 21.42
CA GLN A 332 6.48 -33.74 21.88
C GLN A 332 7.92 -33.98 22.33
N CYS A 333 8.85 -33.21 21.74
CA CYS A 333 10.24 -33.22 22.16
C CYS A 333 10.39 -32.47 23.49
N ASP A 334 10.69 -33.20 24.57
CA ASP A 334 10.95 -32.66 25.92
C ASP A 334 12.43 -32.23 26.11
N GLY A 335 13.29 -32.66 25.19
CA GLY A 335 14.71 -32.31 25.10
C GLY A 335 15.00 -31.18 24.10
N THR A 336 16.17 -31.22 23.46
CA THR A 336 16.56 -30.30 22.39
C THR A 336 16.43 -30.99 21.03
N PRO A 337 15.88 -30.32 20.01
CA PRO A 337 15.80 -30.88 18.67
C PRO A 337 17.18 -30.92 18.02
N HIS A 338 17.58 -32.10 17.56
CA HIS A 338 18.90 -32.35 17.01
C HIS A 338 18.79 -33.00 15.62
N VAL A 339 19.82 -32.80 14.81
CA VAL A 339 20.00 -33.45 13.52
C VAL A 339 21.29 -34.25 13.56
N VAL A 340 21.17 -35.54 13.24
CA VAL A 340 22.31 -36.43 13.15
C VAL A 340 22.65 -36.75 11.72
N GLY A 341 23.94 -36.82 11.41
CA GLY A 341 24.47 -37.54 10.25
C GLY A 341 25.10 -38.85 10.73
N TYR A 342 24.91 -39.95 9.99
CA TYR A 342 25.47 -41.23 10.38
C TYR A 342 26.05 -42.01 9.20
N ALA A 343 27.09 -42.80 9.46
CA ALA A 343 27.72 -43.67 8.47
C ALA A 343 28.38 -44.90 9.13
N PRO A 344 28.31 -46.08 8.51
CA PRO A 344 28.95 -47.28 9.04
C PRO A 344 30.47 -47.25 8.83
N VAL A 345 31.21 -47.82 9.78
CA VAL A 345 32.62 -48.17 9.65
C VAL A 345 32.72 -49.62 9.22
N ARG A 346 33.37 -49.84 8.09
CA ARG A 346 33.57 -51.15 7.47
C ARG A 346 35.02 -51.59 7.58
N ASP A 347 35.24 -52.74 8.17
CA ASP A 347 36.53 -53.43 8.16
C ASP A 347 36.33 -54.79 7.47
N PRO A 348 37.09 -55.10 6.40
CA PRO A 348 37.00 -56.39 5.72
C PRO A 348 37.36 -57.59 6.62
N PHE A 349 38.00 -57.35 7.77
CA PHE A 349 38.43 -58.36 8.73
C PHE A 349 37.50 -58.46 9.96
N ALA A 350 36.33 -57.79 9.94
CA ALA A 350 35.35 -57.86 11.01
C ALA A 350 34.10 -58.67 10.60
N PRO A 351 33.41 -59.35 11.56
CA PRO A 351 32.26 -60.21 11.26
C PRO A 351 31.01 -59.47 10.76
N ALA A 352 30.94 -58.14 10.90
CA ALA A 352 29.89 -57.25 10.38
C ALA A 352 30.36 -55.77 10.37
N ASN A 353 29.45 -54.82 10.11
CA ASN A 353 29.71 -53.40 10.36
C ASN A 353 30.08 -53.20 11.84
N LEU A 354 31.32 -52.79 12.12
CA LEU A 354 31.88 -52.72 13.47
C LEU A 354 31.12 -51.75 14.37
N PHE A 355 30.89 -50.55 13.85
CA PHE A 355 30.13 -49.49 14.51
C PHE A 355 29.74 -48.42 13.49
N MET A 356 28.79 -47.59 13.88
CA MET A 356 28.30 -46.43 13.14
C MET A 356 28.87 -45.16 13.77
N VAL A 357 29.51 -44.32 12.95
CA VAL A 357 29.83 -42.96 13.34
C VAL A 357 28.55 -42.15 13.28
N VAL A 358 28.24 -41.43 14.36
CA VAL A 358 27.12 -40.51 14.46
C VAL A 358 27.69 -39.13 14.78
N VAL A 359 27.36 -38.16 13.94
CA VAL A 359 27.65 -36.74 14.15
C VAL A 359 26.35 -36.07 14.54
N ASP A 360 26.28 -35.54 15.75
CA ASP A 360 25.09 -34.95 16.33
C ASP A 360 25.25 -33.43 16.51
N VAL A 361 24.27 -32.69 16.00
CA VAL A 361 24.27 -31.22 15.99
C VAL A 361 22.91 -30.68 16.41
N PRO A 362 22.86 -29.75 17.39
CA PRO A 362 21.65 -29.02 17.75
C PRO A 362 21.05 -28.25 16.57
N GLU A 363 19.74 -28.35 16.37
CA GLU A 363 19.03 -27.68 15.27
C GLU A 363 19.16 -26.15 15.34
N GLU A 364 19.32 -25.63 16.56
CA GLU A 364 19.43 -24.20 16.84
C GLU A 364 20.65 -23.54 16.19
N ILE A 365 21.78 -24.26 16.08
CA ILE A 365 23.05 -23.72 15.57
C ILE A 365 22.87 -23.19 14.15
N PHE A 366 22.24 -23.97 13.27
CA PHE A 366 22.05 -23.53 11.89
C PHE A 366 20.78 -22.69 11.71
N LEU A 367 19.76 -22.82 12.58
CA LEU A 367 18.56 -21.97 12.53
C LEU A 367 18.82 -20.52 12.98
N ARG A 368 19.89 -20.24 13.74
CA ARG A 368 20.28 -18.87 14.13
C ARG A 368 20.48 -17.95 12.92
N SER A 369 21.08 -18.45 11.85
CA SER A 369 21.28 -17.70 10.60
C SER A 369 19.94 -17.23 10.01
N ILE A 370 18.92 -18.10 10.02
CA ILE A 370 17.56 -17.81 9.55
C ILE A 370 16.86 -16.84 10.50
N ALA A 371 17.03 -16.99 11.81
CA ALA A 371 16.47 -16.06 12.79
C ALA A 371 17.03 -14.65 12.61
N GLN A 372 18.35 -14.53 12.34
CA GLN A 372 19.01 -13.26 12.04
C GLN A 372 18.50 -12.67 10.71
N GLN A 373 18.40 -13.47 9.66
CA GLN A 373 17.84 -13.05 8.36
C GLN A 373 16.38 -12.58 8.51
N ARG A 374 15.57 -13.28 9.30
CA ARG A 374 14.19 -12.88 9.62
C ARG A 374 14.16 -11.54 10.36
N ARG A 375 15.04 -11.33 11.34
CA ARG A 375 15.14 -10.05 12.06
C ARG A 375 15.51 -8.89 11.13
N GLN A 376 16.46 -9.09 10.22
CA GLN A 376 16.80 -8.10 9.19
C GLN A 376 15.62 -7.84 8.24
N GLY A 377 14.91 -8.89 7.81
CA GLY A 377 13.69 -8.76 6.99
C GLY A 377 12.59 -7.94 7.67
N VAL A 378 12.39 -8.10 8.98
CA VAL A 378 11.44 -7.29 9.77
C VAL A 378 11.87 -5.82 9.80
N LEU A 379 13.16 -5.53 10.00
CA LEU A 379 13.68 -4.15 9.99
C LEU A 379 13.50 -3.48 8.62
N ILE A 380 13.80 -4.18 7.53
CA ILE A 380 13.58 -3.69 6.15
C ILE A 380 12.09 -3.41 5.92
N THR A 381 11.22 -4.31 6.38
CA THR A 381 9.76 -4.14 6.28
C THR A 381 9.30 -2.90 7.05
N ALA A 382 9.80 -2.70 8.27
CA ALA A 382 9.49 -1.51 9.07
C ALA A 382 9.96 -0.22 8.37
N ALA A 383 11.17 -0.22 7.79
CA ALA A 383 11.67 0.93 7.03
C ALA A 383 10.86 1.22 5.75
N MET A 384 10.38 0.19 5.05
CA MET A 384 9.48 0.36 3.90
C MET A 384 8.11 0.90 4.30
N VAL A 385 7.57 0.47 5.44
CA VAL A 385 6.32 1.01 6.00
C VAL A 385 6.47 2.49 6.29
N THR A 386 7.54 2.89 6.98
CA THR A 386 7.77 4.31 7.33
C THR A 386 7.96 5.15 6.07
N LEU A 387 8.74 4.67 5.09
CA LEU A 387 8.90 5.34 3.79
C LEU A 387 7.56 5.50 3.06
N THR A 388 6.71 4.47 3.07
CA THR A 388 5.38 4.52 2.44
C THR A 388 4.45 5.50 3.14
N ILE A 389 4.48 5.58 4.47
CA ILE A 389 3.72 6.56 5.25
C ILE A 389 4.20 7.98 4.93
N VAL A 390 5.52 8.21 4.89
CA VAL A 390 6.10 9.52 4.54
C VAL A 390 5.72 9.91 3.12
N ALA A 391 5.87 9.02 2.14
CA ALA A 391 5.47 9.28 0.76
C ALA A 391 3.96 9.59 0.65
N SER A 392 3.11 8.86 1.38
CA SER A 392 1.67 9.10 1.42
C SER A 392 1.33 10.47 2.03
N LEU A 393 2.03 10.87 3.10
CA LEU A 393 1.87 12.20 3.71
C LEU A 393 2.32 13.32 2.76
N VAL A 394 3.42 13.12 2.03
CA VAL A 394 3.89 14.06 1.01
C VAL A 394 2.82 14.21 -0.07
N VAL A 395 2.36 13.11 -0.70
CA VAL A 395 1.29 13.13 -1.72
C VAL A 395 0.00 13.77 -1.19
N ALA A 396 -0.39 13.48 0.05
CA ALA A 396 -1.58 14.06 0.66
C ALA A 396 -1.47 15.59 0.82
N ARG A 397 -0.27 16.10 1.11
CA ARG A 397 0.01 17.53 1.25
C ARG A 397 0.21 18.24 -0.08
N THR A 398 0.93 17.63 -1.02
CA THR A 398 1.30 18.27 -2.29
C THR A 398 0.19 18.20 -3.34
N LEU A 399 -0.65 17.16 -3.34
CA LEU A 399 -1.69 16.99 -4.35
C LEU A 399 -3.10 17.14 -3.76
N ALA A 400 -3.43 16.36 -2.74
CA ALA A 400 -4.83 16.23 -2.30
C ALA A 400 -5.32 17.39 -1.41
N GLN A 401 -4.42 18.13 -0.75
CA GLN A 401 -4.77 19.34 0.00
C GLN A 401 -5.14 20.50 -0.93
N PRO A 402 -4.27 20.89 -1.89
CA PRO A 402 -4.57 21.93 -2.86
C PRO A 402 -5.85 21.69 -3.66
N ILE A 403 -6.04 20.48 -4.19
CA ILE A 403 -7.25 20.11 -4.94
C ILE A 403 -8.51 20.25 -4.05
N GLY A 404 -8.40 19.83 -2.79
CA GLY A 404 -9.51 19.95 -1.83
C GLY A 404 -9.89 21.40 -1.52
N LYS A 405 -8.90 22.30 -1.39
CA LYS A 405 -9.13 23.74 -1.22
C LYS A 405 -9.79 24.36 -2.44
N LEU A 406 -9.30 24.03 -3.64
CA LEU A 406 -9.87 24.53 -4.89
C LEU A 406 -11.32 24.05 -5.08
N ALA A 407 -11.60 22.78 -4.77
CA ALA A 407 -12.96 22.24 -4.82
C ALA A 407 -13.89 22.93 -3.82
N ALA A 408 -13.43 23.23 -2.61
CA ALA A 408 -14.21 23.99 -1.63
C ALA A 408 -14.49 25.42 -2.10
N ALA A 409 -13.48 26.12 -2.63
CA ALA A 409 -13.65 27.46 -3.19
C ALA A 409 -14.64 27.47 -4.39
N ALA A 410 -14.56 26.46 -5.26
CA ALA A 410 -15.52 26.29 -6.36
C ALA A 410 -16.95 26.06 -5.86
N GLN A 411 -17.11 25.26 -4.80
CA GLN A 411 -18.42 25.01 -4.19
C GLN A 411 -18.99 26.27 -3.51
N ASN A 412 -18.14 27.07 -2.87
CA ASN A 412 -18.54 28.36 -2.29
C ASN A 412 -19.04 29.32 -3.40
N VAL A 413 -18.32 29.39 -4.53
CA VAL A 413 -18.75 30.17 -5.69
C VAL A 413 -20.08 29.66 -6.26
N GLU A 414 -20.29 28.35 -6.34
CA GLU A 414 -21.56 27.75 -6.79
C GLU A 414 -22.74 28.12 -5.87
N ASN A 415 -22.49 28.21 -4.57
CA ASN A 415 -23.49 28.57 -3.55
C ASN A 415 -23.67 30.09 -3.36
N ASP A 416 -23.19 30.92 -4.30
CA ASP A 416 -23.21 32.39 -4.24
C ASP A 416 -22.48 33.00 -3.01
N GLU A 417 -21.53 32.27 -2.41
CA GLU A 417 -20.71 32.81 -1.31
C GLU A 417 -19.60 33.75 -1.83
N PRO A 418 -19.13 34.72 -1.01
CA PRO A 418 -18.01 35.57 -1.37
C PRO A 418 -16.74 34.73 -1.59
N PHE A 419 -16.17 34.81 -2.79
CA PHE A 419 -14.86 34.28 -3.11
C PHE A 419 -13.82 35.37 -2.93
N GLU A 420 -12.89 35.12 -2.01
CA GLU A 420 -11.72 35.96 -1.80
C GLU A 420 -10.49 35.23 -2.35
N PRO A 421 -9.67 35.86 -3.22
CA PRO A 421 -8.47 35.22 -3.77
C PRO A 421 -7.49 34.72 -2.71
N GLU A 422 -7.52 35.30 -1.51
CA GLU A 422 -6.73 34.87 -0.36
C GLU A 422 -7.03 33.43 0.09
N GLU A 423 -8.26 32.92 -0.13
CA GLU A 423 -8.67 31.56 0.27
C GLU A 423 -7.86 30.46 -0.42
N ILE A 424 -7.39 30.74 -1.64
CA ILE A 424 -6.58 29.82 -2.44
C ILE A 424 -5.18 30.38 -2.76
N ALA A 425 -4.76 31.45 -2.10
CA ALA A 425 -3.47 32.10 -2.40
C ALA A 425 -2.28 31.14 -2.28
N ASP A 426 -2.28 30.28 -1.27
CA ASP A 426 -1.24 29.27 -1.07
C ASP A 426 -1.20 28.21 -2.18
N VAL A 427 -2.34 27.95 -2.83
CA VAL A 427 -2.43 27.07 -4.00
C VAL A 427 -1.98 27.81 -5.25
N THR A 428 -2.41 29.05 -5.47
CA THR A 428 -2.02 29.86 -6.65
C THR A 428 -0.52 30.18 -6.71
N ALA A 429 0.14 30.20 -5.54
CA ALA A 429 1.58 30.37 -5.41
C ALA A 429 2.37 29.13 -5.88
N GLN A 430 1.73 27.98 -6.07
CA GLN A 430 2.38 26.78 -6.58
C GLN A 430 2.81 26.98 -8.04
N GLY A 431 4.00 26.47 -8.36
CA GLY A 431 4.61 26.56 -9.70
C GLY A 431 4.21 25.41 -10.64
N ASP A 432 3.30 24.54 -10.21
CA ASP A 432 2.86 23.35 -10.93
C ASP A 432 1.52 23.55 -11.65
N GLU A 433 0.99 22.47 -12.23
CA GLU A 433 -0.28 22.47 -12.95
C GLU A 433 -1.47 22.81 -12.04
N ILE A 434 -1.42 22.46 -10.75
CA ILE A 434 -2.48 22.77 -9.79
C ILE A 434 -2.49 24.27 -9.50
N GLY A 435 -1.31 24.87 -9.27
CA GLY A 435 -1.20 26.32 -9.11
C GLY A 435 -1.66 27.08 -10.34
N ASN A 436 -1.35 26.57 -11.54
CA ASN A 436 -1.85 27.16 -12.78
C ASN A 436 -3.38 27.08 -12.89
N LEU A 437 -3.97 25.92 -12.58
CA LEU A 437 -5.42 25.75 -12.56
C LEU A 437 -6.10 26.70 -11.56
N ALA A 438 -5.51 26.89 -10.38
CA ALA A 438 -6.01 27.80 -9.36
C ALA A 438 -5.97 29.27 -9.82
N ARG A 439 -4.91 29.69 -10.54
CA ARG A 439 -4.83 31.03 -11.13
C ARG A 439 -5.93 31.25 -12.18
N VAL A 440 -6.07 30.32 -13.12
CA VAL A 440 -7.11 30.40 -14.16
C VAL A 440 -8.52 30.42 -13.54
N PHE A 441 -8.76 29.60 -12.51
CA PHE A 441 -10.02 29.60 -11.78
C PHE A 441 -10.30 30.95 -11.11
N SER A 442 -9.32 31.51 -10.37
CA SER A 442 -9.46 32.82 -9.72
C SER A 442 -9.76 33.92 -10.73
N ASP A 443 -9.02 33.98 -11.83
CA ASP A 443 -9.19 34.99 -12.88
C ASP A 443 -10.58 34.90 -13.54
N MET A 444 -11.07 33.67 -13.75
CA MET A 444 -12.40 33.42 -14.30
C MET A 444 -13.50 33.91 -13.36
N VAL A 445 -13.42 33.61 -12.06
CA VAL A 445 -14.42 34.03 -11.06
C VAL A 445 -14.46 35.56 -10.94
N LEU A 446 -13.29 36.20 -10.86
CA LEU A 446 -13.19 37.66 -10.78
C LEU A 446 -13.73 38.34 -12.05
N SER A 447 -13.40 37.80 -13.23
CA SER A 447 -13.90 38.32 -14.51
C SER A 447 -15.42 38.18 -14.63
N LEU A 448 -15.99 37.06 -14.15
CA LEU A 448 -17.42 36.84 -14.16
C LEU A 448 -18.15 37.82 -13.24
N ARG A 449 -17.62 38.06 -12.04
CA ARG A 449 -18.16 39.05 -11.09
C ARG A 449 -18.15 40.46 -11.66
N ALA A 450 -17.04 40.88 -12.28
CA ALA A 450 -16.93 42.18 -12.92
C ALA A 450 -18.01 42.37 -14.00
N ARG A 451 -18.22 41.37 -14.87
CA ARG A 451 -19.28 41.38 -15.89
C ARG A 451 -20.68 41.42 -15.29
N MET A 452 -20.93 40.69 -14.21
CA MET A 452 -22.22 40.72 -13.53
C MET A 452 -22.51 42.10 -12.91
N ALA A 453 -21.51 42.75 -12.32
CA ALA A 453 -21.66 44.10 -11.77
C ALA A 453 -21.97 45.14 -12.87
N GLU A 454 -21.29 45.04 -14.02
CA GLU A 454 -21.56 45.89 -15.19
C GLU A 454 -23.00 45.70 -15.69
N LEU A 455 -23.45 44.46 -15.91
CA LEU A 455 -24.80 44.15 -16.33
C LEU A 455 -25.87 44.63 -15.34
N ARG A 456 -25.60 44.51 -14.03
CA ARG A 456 -26.50 44.99 -12.98
C ARG A 456 -26.69 46.50 -13.04
N THR A 457 -25.60 47.24 -13.27
CA THR A 457 -25.65 48.71 -13.41
C THR A 457 -26.49 49.10 -14.63
N VAL A 458 -26.30 48.41 -15.77
CA VAL A 458 -27.11 48.63 -16.98
C VAL A 458 -28.59 48.29 -16.75
N TYR A 459 -28.88 47.22 -16.01
CA TYR A 459 -30.25 46.82 -15.68
C TYR A 459 -30.95 47.84 -14.77
N GLU A 460 -30.28 48.32 -13.72
CA GLU A 460 -30.83 49.32 -12.78
C GLU A 460 -31.18 50.63 -13.50
N ILE A 461 -30.32 51.10 -14.42
CA ILE A 461 -30.59 52.27 -15.27
C ILE A 461 -31.84 52.05 -16.15
N GLY A 462 -31.99 50.86 -16.74
CA GLY A 462 -33.15 50.53 -17.58
C GLY A 462 -34.48 50.45 -16.79
N GLN A 463 -34.43 50.02 -15.53
CA GLN A 463 -35.63 49.90 -14.68
C GLN A 463 -36.20 51.26 -14.28
N ASP A 464 -35.35 52.20 -13.86
CA ASP A 464 -35.79 53.53 -13.41
C ASP A 464 -36.40 54.36 -14.54
N ILE A 465 -35.89 54.20 -15.77
CA ILE A 465 -36.39 54.93 -16.96
C ILE A 465 -37.83 54.51 -17.34
N THR A 466 -38.31 53.33 -16.93
CA THR A 466 -39.63 52.81 -17.32
C THR A 466 -40.76 53.07 -16.30
N ALA A 467 -40.48 53.77 -15.20
CA ALA A 467 -41.39 53.98 -14.07
C ALA A 467 -42.38 55.16 -14.21
N THR A 468 -42.16 56.12 -15.11
CA THR A 468 -42.99 57.33 -15.26
C THR A 468 -44.04 57.18 -16.37
N LEU A 469 -45.31 57.50 -16.08
CA LEU A 469 -46.48 57.24 -16.94
C LEU A 469 -46.93 58.44 -17.80
N GLU A 470 -46.35 59.63 -17.60
CA GLU A 470 -46.64 60.83 -18.38
C GLU A 470 -45.47 61.14 -19.33
N VAL A 471 -45.75 61.25 -20.64
CA VAL A 471 -44.72 61.42 -21.69
C VAL A 471 -43.80 62.61 -21.39
N ASP A 472 -44.36 63.74 -20.96
CA ASP A 472 -43.58 64.97 -20.76
C ASP A 472 -42.68 64.85 -19.51
N GLU A 473 -43.14 64.17 -18.46
CA GLU A 473 -42.35 63.88 -17.26
C GLU A 473 -41.24 62.85 -17.53
N THR A 474 -41.53 61.81 -18.31
CA THR A 474 -40.54 60.82 -18.74
C THR A 474 -39.42 61.46 -19.54
N LEU A 475 -39.77 62.33 -20.51
CA LEU A 475 -38.79 63.05 -21.32
C LEU A 475 -37.94 64.00 -20.48
N GLN A 476 -38.53 64.70 -19.52
CA GLN A 476 -37.80 65.58 -18.61
C GLN A 476 -36.85 64.79 -17.71
N ALA A 477 -37.31 63.67 -17.14
CA ALA A 477 -36.49 62.79 -16.31
C ALA A 477 -35.28 62.23 -17.07
N ILE A 478 -35.43 61.90 -18.36
CA ILE A 478 -34.31 61.49 -19.21
C ILE A 478 -33.26 62.62 -19.30
N LEU A 479 -33.69 63.87 -19.53
CA LEU A 479 -32.76 65.00 -19.62
C LEU A 479 -32.05 65.29 -18.30
N ASP A 480 -32.74 65.16 -17.17
CA ASP A 480 -32.17 65.35 -15.85
C ASP A 480 -31.11 64.28 -15.54
N ARG A 481 -31.36 63.01 -15.91
CA ARG A 481 -30.37 61.93 -15.75
C ARG A 481 -29.18 62.06 -16.68
N VAL A 482 -29.40 62.48 -17.92
CA VAL A 482 -28.29 62.75 -18.84
C VAL A 482 -27.39 63.86 -18.29
N ARG A 483 -27.94 64.81 -17.51
CA ARG A 483 -27.17 65.87 -16.86
C ARG A 483 -26.27 65.36 -15.74
N ASP A 484 -26.68 64.30 -15.04
CA ASP A 484 -25.88 63.67 -13.97
C ASP A 484 -24.58 63.04 -14.52
N VAL A 485 -24.57 62.67 -15.82
CA VAL A 485 -23.47 61.92 -16.43
C VAL A 485 -22.71 62.68 -17.53
N VAL A 486 -23.35 63.59 -18.25
CA VAL A 486 -22.73 64.41 -19.31
C VAL A 486 -23.00 65.89 -19.07
N THR A 487 -21.94 66.70 -19.00
CA THR A 487 -22.07 68.14 -18.80
C THR A 487 -22.45 68.83 -20.11
N TYR A 488 -23.63 69.45 -20.17
CA TYR A 488 -24.13 70.19 -21.32
C TYR A 488 -24.70 71.57 -20.92
N ASP A 489 -24.76 72.52 -21.86
CA ASP A 489 -25.33 73.86 -21.61
C ASP A 489 -26.84 73.90 -21.92
N ALA A 490 -27.25 73.22 -22.99
CA ALA A 490 -28.65 72.96 -23.31
C ALA A 490 -28.82 71.58 -23.98
N ALA A 491 -29.94 70.93 -23.71
CA ALA A 491 -30.32 69.65 -24.27
C ALA A 491 -31.77 69.67 -24.71
N GLU A 492 -32.09 68.93 -25.77
CA GLU A 492 -33.45 68.75 -26.23
C GLU A 492 -33.74 67.30 -26.64
N ILE A 493 -34.99 66.88 -26.43
CA ILE A 493 -35.54 65.65 -26.99
C ILE A 493 -36.64 66.02 -27.96
N THR A 494 -36.51 65.54 -29.20
CA THR A 494 -37.54 65.67 -30.22
C THR A 494 -38.34 64.39 -30.34
N LEU A 495 -39.62 64.52 -30.70
CA LEU A 495 -40.47 63.40 -31.10
C LEU A 495 -40.79 63.52 -32.59
N PHE A 496 -40.75 62.39 -33.29
CA PHE A 496 -41.04 62.34 -34.71
C PHE A 496 -42.56 62.28 -34.96
N ASP A 497 -43.11 63.34 -35.56
CA ASP A 497 -44.49 63.37 -36.03
C ASP A 497 -44.57 62.76 -37.44
N GLN A 498 -45.17 61.56 -37.52
CA GLN A 498 -45.33 60.84 -38.79
C GLN A 498 -46.23 61.54 -39.79
N ARG A 499 -47.22 62.35 -39.34
CA ARG A 499 -48.16 63.03 -40.23
C ARG A 499 -47.51 64.25 -40.88
N GLU A 500 -46.74 65.00 -40.11
CA GLU A 500 -46.07 66.21 -40.60
C GLU A 500 -44.67 65.93 -41.17
N GLN A 501 -44.11 64.71 -40.96
CA GLN A 501 -42.73 64.35 -41.30
C GLN A 501 -41.70 65.32 -40.69
N LYS A 502 -41.92 65.72 -39.44
CA LYS A 502 -41.12 66.71 -38.70
C LYS A 502 -40.74 66.19 -37.32
N LEU A 503 -39.58 66.62 -36.83
CA LEU A 503 -39.14 66.40 -35.45
C LEU A 503 -39.60 67.58 -34.60
N ILE A 504 -40.39 67.32 -33.56
CA ILE A 504 -40.98 68.35 -32.69
C ILE A 504 -40.29 68.30 -31.34
N VAL A 505 -39.67 69.39 -30.92
CA VAL A 505 -39.07 69.49 -29.58
C VAL A 505 -40.17 69.36 -28.54
N THR A 506 -40.10 68.30 -27.73
CA THR A 506 -41.12 68.00 -26.72
C THR A 506 -40.57 68.18 -25.31
N ALA A 507 -39.28 67.91 -25.10
CA ALA A 507 -38.59 68.26 -23.87
C ALA A 507 -37.33 69.07 -24.15
N TRP A 508 -37.02 69.98 -23.23
CA TRP A 508 -35.89 70.88 -23.31
C TRP A 508 -35.35 71.14 -21.91
N SER A 509 -34.03 71.16 -21.77
CA SER A 509 -33.32 71.44 -20.53
C SER A 509 -32.13 72.33 -20.84
N GLY A 510 -32.16 73.59 -20.43
CA GLY A 510 -31.06 74.52 -20.73
C GLY A 510 -30.91 75.63 -19.69
N ALA A 511 -29.69 76.17 -19.60
CA ALA A 511 -29.33 77.28 -18.72
C ALA A 511 -28.50 78.33 -19.48
N GLY A 512 -28.31 79.51 -18.88
CA GLY A 512 -27.34 80.49 -19.38
C GLY A 512 -27.72 81.19 -20.69
N GLY A 513 -29.00 81.50 -20.93
CA GLY A 513 -29.44 82.37 -22.03
C GLY A 513 -29.84 81.65 -23.34
N PHE A 514 -29.83 80.32 -23.37
CA PHE A 514 -30.53 79.57 -24.43
C PHE A 514 -32.04 79.74 -24.26
N ALA A 515 -32.74 80.03 -25.36
CA ALA A 515 -34.20 80.09 -25.35
C ALA A 515 -34.79 78.68 -25.26
N ASP A 516 -35.93 78.57 -24.58
CA ASP A 516 -36.74 77.36 -24.55
C ASP A 516 -37.23 77.04 -25.97
N THR A 517 -36.82 75.88 -26.50
CA THR A 517 -37.16 75.44 -27.86
C THR A 517 -38.40 74.54 -27.91
N ARG A 518 -39.11 74.32 -26.79
CA ARG A 518 -40.32 73.46 -26.78
C ARG A 518 -41.34 73.91 -27.82
N GLY A 519 -41.87 72.95 -28.58
CA GLY A 519 -42.81 73.16 -29.68
C GLY A 519 -42.16 73.53 -31.02
N ARG A 520 -40.84 73.75 -31.07
CA ARG A 520 -40.12 73.98 -32.31
C ARG A 520 -40.17 72.74 -33.21
N LYS A 521 -40.29 72.97 -34.52
CA LYS A 521 -40.35 71.92 -35.53
C LYS A 521 -39.12 71.96 -36.43
N TYR A 522 -38.47 70.81 -36.61
CA TYR A 522 -37.35 70.61 -37.51
C TYR A 522 -37.75 69.73 -38.70
N GLU A 523 -37.30 70.09 -39.90
CA GLU A 523 -37.46 69.29 -41.12
C GLU A 523 -36.34 68.24 -41.19
N LEU A 524 -36.66 67.01 -41.60
CA LEU A 524 -35.67 65.92 -41.67
C LEU A 524 -34.49 66.20 -42.58
N ASN A 525 -34.65 67.02 -43.62
CA ASN A 525 -33.60 67.35 -44.59
C ASN A 525 -32.85 68.66 -44.27
N LYS A 526 -33.02 69.22 -43.07
CA LYS A 526 -32.38 70.49 -42.67
C LYS A 526 -31.80 70.44 -41.27
N GLY A 527 -30.63 71.05 -41.11
CA GLY A 527 -29.95 71.18 -39.82
C GLY A 527 -29.45 69.86 -39.25
N PHE A 528 -28.77 69.95 -38.11
CA PHE A 528 -28.15 68.79 -37.45
C PHE A 528 -29.19 67.80 -36.90
N THR A 529 -30.25 68.31 -36.26
CA THR A 529 -31.39 67.51 -35.77
C THR A 529 -32.03 66.68 -36.88
N GLY A 530 -32.28 67.30 -38.04
CA GLY A 530 -32.82 66.62 -39.22
C GLY A 530 -31.87 65.53 -39.71
N LEU A 531 -30.57 65.82 -39.80
CA LEU A 531 -29.55 64.87 -40.24
C LEU A 531 -29.47 63.63 -39.34
N ILE A 532 -29.51 63.81 -38.01
CA ILE A 532 -29.52 62.70 -37.05
C ILE A 532 -30.76 61.81 -37.28
N GLY A 533 -31.93 62.43 -37.46
CA GLY A 533 -33.17 61.70 -37.75
C GLY A 533 -33.17 61.01 -39.11
N GLN A 534 -32.65 61.66 -40.16
CA GLN A 534 -32.64 61.16 -41.53
C GLN A 534 -31.63 60.02 -41.71
N GLU A 535 -30.40 60.21 -41.25
CA GLU A 535 -29.34 59.19 -41.37
C GLU A 535 -29.49 58.08 -40.33
N ARG A 536 -30.28 58.32 -39.27
CA ARG A 536 -30.43 57.40 -38.12
C ARG A 536 -29.08 57.02 -37.53
N ARG A 537 -28.17 57.98 -37.48
CA ARG A 537 -26.82 57.84 -36.95
C ARG A 537 -26.53 58.97 -35.99
N SER A 538 -25.76 58.64 -34.96
CA SER A 538 -25.25 59.62 -34.01
C SER A 538 -24.32 60.61 -34.69
N LEU A 539 -24.37 61.85 -34.25
CA LEU A 539 -23.57 62.94 -34.79
C LEU A 539 -22.80 63.63 -33.67
N LEU A 540 -21.48 63.71 -33.81
CA LEU A 540 -20.59 64.45 -32.91
C LEU A 540 -19.93 65.59 -33.69
N VAL A 541 -20.33 66.83 -33.40
CA VAL A 541 -19.82 68.04 -34.06
C VAL A 541 -18.97 68.83 -33.06
N ALA A 542 -17.67 68.87 -33.32
CA ALA A 542 -16.71 69.56 -32.45
C ALA A 542 -16.82 71.09 -32.53
N ASP A 543 -17.03 71.68 -33.72
CA ASP A 543 -17.34 73.10 -33.89
C ASP A 543 -18.41 73.32 -34.97
N THR A 544 -19.59 73.79 -34.58
CA THR A 544 -20.71 74.05 -35.49
C THR A 544 -20.44 75.24 -36.44
N GLN A 545 -19.44 76.08 -36.14
CA GLN A 545 -19.08 77.24 -36.97
C GLN A 545 -17.98 76.94 -37.99
N ALA A 546 -17.25 75.82 -37.84
CA ALA A 546 -16.07 75.50 -38.66
C ALA A 546 -16.38 74.63 -39.89
N GLU A 547 -17.57 74.02 -39.98
CA GLU A 547 -17.95 73.19 -41.13
C GLU A 547 -18.66 74.02 -42.23
N ASP A 548 -17.95 74.27 -43.34
CA ASP A 548 -18.38 75.19 -44.41
C ASP A 548 -19.48 74.62 -45.34
N GLU A 549 -19.76 73.32 -45.32
CA GLU A 549 -20.71 72.66 -46.27
C GLU A 549 -22.11 72.35 -45.70
N ARG A 550 -22.37 72.60 -44.40
CA ARG A 550 -23.67 72.29 -43.75
C ARG A 550 -24.48 73.54 -43.33
N LYS A 551 -24.24 74.67 -44.01
CA LYS A 551 -24.87 75.98 -43.79
C LYS A 551 -26.33 76.03 -44.26
N ALA A 552 -27.23 75.42 -43.48
CA ALA A 552 -28.64 75.79 -43.45
C ALA A 552 -29.23 75.43 -42.08
N VAL A 553 -28.84 76.19 -41.05
CA VAL A 553 -29.68 76.77 -39.98
C VAL A 553 -28.69 77.30 -38.93
N THR A 554 -28.29 78.57 -39.07
CA THR A 554 -27.79 79.34 -37.92
C THR A 554 -28.96 79.48 -36.96
N VAL A 555 -29.11 78.58 -35.98
CA VAL A 555 -30.06 78.80 -34.91
C VAL A 555 -29.48 79.89 -34.01
N LYS A 556 -29.77 81.16 -34.31
CA LYS A 556 -29.76 82.18 -33.27
C LYS A 556 -30.91 81.85 -32.32
N LEU A 557 -30.62 81.27 -31.15
CA LEU A 557 -31.65 81.03 -30.12
C LEU A 557 -32.03 82.35 -29.41
N THR A 558 -31.14 83.34 -29.40
CA THR A 558 -31.31 84.78 -29.06
C THR A 558 -30.06 85.54 -29.55
N ASP A 559 -30.02 86.88 -29.45
CA ASP A 559 -28.85 87.68 -29.90
C ASP A 559 -27.55 87.44 -29.09
N ASP A 560 -27.57 86.68 -27.97
CA ASP A 560 -26.41 86.48 -27.07
C ASP A 560 -25.95 85.02 -26.82
N ALA A 561 -26.53 84.00 -27.47
CA ALA A 561 -26.10 82.60 -27.27
C ALA A 561 -25.97 81.79 -28.57
N ILE A 562 -24.72 81.50 -28.97
CA ILE A 562 -24.36 80.70 -30.15
C ILE A 562 -23.99 79.27 -29.71
N VAL A 563 -24.64 78.25 -30.29
CA VAL A 563 -24.23 76.83 -30.14
C VAL A 563 -22.88 76.63 -30.83
N ARG A 564 -21.88 76.09 -30.13
CA ARG A 564 -20.53 75.83 -30.66
C ARG A 564 -20.20 74.36 -30.82
N SER A 565 -20.74 73.45 -30.03
CA SER A 565 -20.61 72.01 -30.27
C SER A 565 -21.94 71.29 -30.02
N LEU A 566 -22.10 70.13 -30.67
CA LEU A 566 -23.33 69.34 -30.64
C LEU A 566 -23.00 67.86 -30.59
N LEU A 567 -23.67 67.12 -29.71
CA LEU A 567 -23.71 65.66 -29.71
C LEU A 567 -25.18 65.24 -29.77
N GLY A 568 -25.55 64.50 -30.81
CA GLY A 568 -26.92 64.01 -30.96
C GLY A 568 -26.97 62.55 -31.32
N VAL A 569 -27.95 61.84 -30.75
CA VAL A 569 -28.21 60.42 -31.02
C VAL A 569 -29.66 60.20 -31.44
N PRO A 570 -29.92 59.29 -32.39
CA PRO A 570 -31.27 58.95 -32.79
C PRO A 570 -31.92 58.05 -31.73
N LEU A 571 -33.18 58.32 -31.40
CA LEU A 571 -33.99 57.47 -30.55
C LEU A 571 -34.75 56.48 -31.45
N LEU A 572 -34.26 55.24 -31.49
CA LEU A 572 -34.75 54.19 -32.38
C LEU A 572 -35.39 53.06 -31.61
N ILE A 573 -36.50 52.55 -32.12
CA ILE A 573 -37.07 51.28 -31.70
C ILE A 573 -36.99 50.33 -32.88
N ARG A 574 -36.11 49.34 -32.77
CA ARG A 574 -35.63 48.56 -33.92
C ARG A 574 -35.07 49.54 -34.95
N ASP A 575 -35.68 49.63 -36.13
CA ASP A 575 -35.29 50.57 -37.19
C ASP A 575 -36.25 51.76 -37.32
N ARG A 576 -37.19 51.95 -36.39
CA ARG A 576 -38.18 53.03 -36.44
C ARG A 576 -37.71 54.24 -35.64
N LEU A 577 -37.63 55.40 -36.29
CA LEU A 577 -37.32 56.67 -35.63
C LEU A 577 -38.49 57.09 -34.73
N VAL A 578 -38.20 57.23 -33.44
CA VAL A 578 -39.11 57.78 -32.43
C VAL A 578 -38.82 59.27 -32.20
N GLY A 579 -37.56 59.67 -32.31
CA GLY A 579 -37.11 61.02 -32.00
C GLY A 579 -35.59 61.17 -32.05
N THR A 580 -35.08 62.28 -31.53
CA THR A 580 -33.66 62.53 -31.32
C THR A 580 -33.41 63.05 -29.91
N LEU A 581 -32.25 62.72 -29.34
CA LEU A 581 -31.73 63.31 -28.10
C LEU A 581 -30.46 64.08 -28.46
N GLU A 582 -30.43 65.37 -28.16
CA GLU A 582 -29.39 66.29 -28.59
C GLU A 582 -28.87 67.12 -27.42
N LEU A 583 -27.55 67.17 -27.28
CA LEU A 583 -26.82 67.98 -26.32
C LEU A 583 -26.05 69.05 -27.06
N THR A 584 -26.04 70.26 -26.51
CA THR A 584 -25.39 71.42 -27.10
C THR A 584 -24.56 72.16 -26.06
N SER A 585 -23.46 72.75 -26.52
CA SER A 585 -22.59 73.56 -25.68
C SER A 585 -22.11 74.83 -26.39
N LYS A 586 -21.82 75.87 -25.61
CA LYS A 586 -21.16 77.10 -26.04
C LYS A 586 -19.64 76.93 -26.21
N ARG A 587 -19.07 75.81 -25.75
CA ARG A 587 -17.65 75.49 -25.90
C ARG A 587 -17.43 74.63 -27.15
N VAL A 588 -16.31 74.87 -27.83
CA VAL A 588 -15.82 74.01 -28.92
C VAL A 588 -15.32 72.69 -28.31
N GLY A 589 -15.67 71.56 -28.93
CA GLY A 589 -15.19 70.24 -28.54
C GLY A 589 -15.63 69.81 -27.13
N ALA A 590 -16.82 70.23 -26.68
CA ALA A 590 -17.29 69.92 -25.33
C ALA A 590 -17.61 68.44 -25.10
N PHE A 591 -17.81 67.68 -26.18
CA PHE A 591 -18.20 66.28 -26.17
C PHE A 591 -17.15 65.40 -26.85
N ASN A 592 -16.94 64.19 -26.34
CA ASN A 592 -15.99 63.21 -26.85
C ASN A 592 -16.68 61.88 -27.26
N LYS A 593 -15.88 60.88 -27.69
CA LYS A 593 -16.42 59.58 -28.13
C LYS A 593 -17.00 58.73 -27.01
N ASP A 594 -16.54 58.89 -25.77
CA ASP A 594 -17.09 58.17 -24.63
C ASP A 594 -18.46 58.77 -24.24
N ASP A 595 -18.62 60.09 -24.33
CA ASP A 595 -19.93 60.76 -24.19
C ASP A 595 -20.92 60.26 -25.26
N GLN A 596 -20.45 60.10 -26.51
CA GLN A 596 -21.25 59.54 -27.59
C GLN A 596 -21.68 58.09 -27.29
N ARG A 597 -20.77 57.21 -26.87
CA ARG A 597 -21.09 55.81 -26.55
C ARG A 597 -22.08 55.71 -25.39
N LEU A 598 -21.94 56.59 -24.39
CA LEU A 598 -22.86 56.64 -23.27
C LEU A 598 -24.27 57.04 -23.71
N LEU A 599 -24.39 58.09 -24.53
CA LEU A 599 -25.68 58.50 -25.11
C LEU A 599 -26.28 57.43 -26.01
N GLU A 600 -25.46 56.73 -26.81
CA GLU A 600 -25.89 55.57 -27.62
C GLU A 600 -26.36 54.39 -26.77
N THR A 601 -25.84 54.23 -25.55
CA THR A 601 -26.28 53.19 -24.60
C THR A 601 -27.62 53.57 -23.95
N ILE A 602 -27.86 54.85 -23.69
CA ILE A 602 -29.10 55.37 -23.09
C ILE A 602 -30.23 55.47 -24.13
N ALA A 603 -29.91 55.78 -25.38
CA ALA A 603 -30.87 56.05 -26.46
C ALA A 603 -31.92 54.93 -26.67
N PRO A 604 -31.59 53.62 -26.68
CA PRO A 604 -32.58 52.56 -26.82
C PRO A 604 -33.58 52.52 -25.65
N GLN A 605 -33.10 52.70 -24.42
CA GLN A 605 -33.96 52.70 -23.23
C GLN A 605 -34.87 53.93 -23.20
N ALA A 606 -34.33 55.10 -23.53
CA ALA A 606 -35.09 56.33 -23.70
C ALA A 606 -36.17 56.17 -24.79
N ALA A 607 -35.82 55.59 -25.95
CA ALA A 607 -36.77 55.35 -27.03
C ALA A 607 -37.94 54.46 -26.58
N ILE A 608 -37.65 53.34 -25.91
CA ILE A 608 -38.67 52.41 -25.38
C ILE A 608 -39.60 53.11 -24.39
N ALA A 609 -39.05 53.87 -23.44
CA ALA A 609 -39.86 54.60 -22.46
C ALA A 609 -40.77 55.65 -23.11
N ILE A 610 -40.26 56.34 -24.13
CA ILE A 610 -41.04 57.30 -24.92
C ILE A 610 -42.18 56.61 -25.68
N GLU A 611 -41.92 55.48 -26.35
CA GLU A 611 -42.97 54.73 -27.07
C GLU A 611 -44.04 54.22 -26.10
N LYS A 612 -43.63 53.70 -24.93
CA LYS A 612 -44.56 53.24 -23.90
C LYS A 612 -45.44 54.39 -23.41
N ALA A 613 -44.85 55.55 -23.11
CA ALA A 613 -45.59 56.71 -22.65
C ALA A 613 -46.55 57.25 -23.73
N GLN A 614 -46.12 57.29 -25.00
CA GLN A 614 -46.97 57.68 -26.13
C GLN A 614 -48.18 56.74 -26.29
N GLN A 615 -47.97 55.42 -26.20
CA GLN A 615 -49.06 54.44 -26.27
C GLN A 615 -50.06 54.60 -25.12
N VAL A 616 -49.58 54.93 -23.91
CA VAL A 616 -50.46 55.20 -22.76
C VAL A 616 -51.29 56.46 -23.04
N ARG A 617 -50.66 57.56 -23.46
CA ARG A 617 -51.34 58.81 -23.82
C ARG A 617 -52.41 58.61 -24.91
N GLU A 618 -52.11 57.83 -25.95
CA GLU A 618 -53.07 57.50 -27.01
C GLU A 618 -54.27 56.69 -26.47
N ARG A 619 -54.02 55.73 -25.58
CA ARG A 619 -55.10 54.95 -24.92
C ARG A 619 -55.96 55.86 -24.06
N GLU A 620 -55.37 56.72 -23.24
CA GLU A 620 -56.11 57.66 -22.41
C GLU A 620 -56.95 58.62 -23.23
N GLN A 621 -56.41 59.15 -24.34
CA GLN A 621 -57.16 60.02 -25.23
C GLN A 621 -58.33 59.28 -25.87
N LYS A 622 -58.14 58.02 -26.27
CA LYS A 622 -59.21 57.17 -26.79
C LYS A 622 -60.28 56.90 -25.74
N LEU A 623 -59.89 56.63 -24.49
CA LEU A 623 -60.79 56.46 -23.35
C LEU A 623 -61.56 57.75 -23.04
N LYS A 624 -60.91 58.92 -23.03
CA LYS A 624 -61.58 60.22 -22.85
C LYS A 624 -62.62 60.47 -23.94
N ASN A 625 -62.28 60.18 -25.20
CA ASN A 625 -63.22 60.30 -26.32
C ASN A 625 -64.41 59.33 -26.18
N GLN A 626 -64.18 58.08 -25.73
CA GLN A 626 -65.25 57.11 -25.47
C GLN A 626 -66.15 57.53 -24.31
N ILE A 627 -65.59 58.08 -23.22
CA ILE A 627 -66.36 58.61 -22.09
C ILE A 627 -67.21 59.81 -22.53
N GLN A 628 -66.69 60.68 -23.40
CA GLN A 628 -67.48 61.78 -23.97
C GLN A 628 -68.63 61.26 -24.83
N GLN A 629 -68.41 60.24 -25.67
CA GLN A 629 -69.48 59.61 -26.46
C GLN A 629 -70.56 59.00 -25.56
N LEU A 630 -70.18 58.24 -24.53
CA LEU A 630 -71.12 57.65 -23.58
C LEU A 630 -71.90 58.73 -22.80
N ARG A 631 -71.28 59.87 -22.47
CA ARG A 631 -72.00 61.00 -21.85
C ARG A 631 -73.08 61.58 -22.75
N ILE A 632 -72.79 61.75 -24.04
CA ILE A 632 -73.76 62.24 -25.03
C ILE A 632 -74.94 61.25 -25.14
N GLU A 633 -74.64 59.95 -25.20
CA GLU A 633 -75.65 58.89 -25.30
C GLU A 633 -76.53 58.79 -24.03
N ILE A 634 -75.92 58.92 -22.84
CA ILE A 634 -76.64 58.94 -21.56
C ILE A 634 -77.54 60.17 -21.46
N ASP A 635 -77.09 61.35 -21.89
CA ASP A 635 -77.92 62.56 -21.87
C ASP A 635 -79.13 62.46 -22.81
N GLU A 636 -79.00 61.81 -23.98
CA GLU A 636 -80.13 61.51 -24.85
C GLU A 636 -81.14 60.54 -24.22
N VAL A 637 -80.66 59.46 -23.59
CA VAL A 637 -81.52 58.49 -22.89
C VAL A 637 -82.21 59.13 -21.69
N LYS A 638 -81.51 59.99 -20.94
CA LYS A 638 -82.04 60.70 -19.78
C LYS A 638 -83.10 61.73 -20.19
N ARG A 639 -82.89 62.43 -21.31
CA ARG A 639 -83.90 63.35 -21.90
C ARG A 639 -85.14 62.58 -22.36
N ARG A 640 -84.99 61.39 -22.94
CA ARG A 640 -86.12 60.54 -23.35
C ARG A 640 -86.94 60.05 -22.13
N LYS A 641 -86.28 59.59 -21.06
CA LYS A 641 -86.95 59.18 -19.81
C LYS A 641 -87.62 60.35 -19.07
N GLN A 642 -87.03 61.55 -19.06
CA GLN A 642 -87.66 62.73 -18.44
C GLN A 642 -88.91 63.18 -19.19
N VAL A 643 -88.95 63.07 -20.52
CA VAL A 643 -90.16 63.32 -21.30
C VAL A 643 -91.23 62.26 -20.98
N GLU A 644 -90.86 60.99 -20.86
CA GLU A 644 -91.79 59.90 -20.50
C GLU A 644 -92.40 60.09 -19.09
N GLN A 645 -91.60 60.46 -18.08
CA GLN A 645 -92.07 60.70 -16.71
C GLN A 645 -93.00 61.93 -16.54
N ILE A 646 -92.86 62.96 -17.38
CA ILE A 646 -93.73 64.16 -17.34
C ILE A 646 -95.10 63.87 -17.95
N VAL A 647 -95.20 62.92 -18.88
CA VAL A 647 -96.46 62.56 -19.55
C VAL A 647 -97.33 61.64 -18.66
N GLU A 648 -96.72 60.89 -17.75
CA GLU A 648 -97.40 59.91 -16.87
C GLU A 648 -97.79 60.45 -15.48
N THR A 649 -97.48 61.70 -15.14
CA THR A 649 -97.80 62.25 -13.81
C THR A 649 -99.29 62.57 -13.69
N ASP A 650 -99.90 62.27 -12.53
CA ASP A 650 -101.32 62.53 -12.23
C ASP A 650 -101.74 63.99 -12.53
N TYR A 651 -100.83 64.96 -12.36
CA TYR A 651 -101.07 66.36 -12.72
C TYR A 651 -101.42 66.55 -14.20
N PHE A 652 -100.75 65.84 -15.12
CA PHE A 652 -101.00 65.92 -16.56
C PHE A 652 -102.27 65.16 -16.96
N GLN A 653 -102.57 64.04 -16.32
CA GLN A 653 -103.86 63.33 -16.48
C GLN A 653 -105.03 64.19 -15.98
N THR A 654 -104.89 64.83 -14.81
CA THR A 654 -105.87 65.74 -14.24
C THR A 654 -106.04 67.00 -15.10
N LEU A 655 -104.97 67.54 -15.70
CA LEU A 655 -105.08 68.65 -16.66
C LEU A 655 -105.85 68.23 -17.91
N ARG A 656 -105.67 66.99 -18.38
CA ARG A 656 -106.36 66.43 -19.55
C ARG A 656 -107.84 66.16 -19.25
N GLU A 657 -108.16 65.66 -18.06
CA GLU A 657 -109.53 65.51 -17.57
C GLU A 657 -110.21 66.85 -17.31
N LYS A 658 -109.50 67.83 -16.74
CA LYS A 658 -110.02 69.18 -16.47
C LYS A 658 -110.21 70.00 -17.75
N ALA A 659 -109.37 69.80 -18.77
CA ALA A 659 -109.58 70.36 -20.11
C ALA A 659 -110.75 69.68 -20.84
N ARG A 660 -111.06 68.41 -20.54
CA ARG A 660 -112.25 67.71 -21.04
C ARG A 660 -113.52 68.17 -20.32
N SER A 661 -113.48 68.35 -19.00
CA SER A 661 -114.64 68.83 -18.23
C SER A 661 -114.98 70.30 -18.46
N MET A 662 -113.98 71.17 -18.70
CA MET A 662 -114.23 72.57 -19.10
C MET A 662 -114.81 72.72 -20.51
N ARG A 663 -114.70 71.70 -21.37
CA ARG A 663 -115.39 71.67 -22.68
C ARG A 663 -116.85 71.25 -22.59
N GLU A 664 -117.27 70.60 -21.50
CA GLU A 664 -118.62 70.04 -21.35
C GLU A 664 -119.54 70.85 -20.41
N HIS A 665 -119.01 71.79 -19.60
CA HIS A 665 -119.80 72.59 -18.63
C HIS A 665 -119.87 74.11 -18.92
N GLY A 666 -119.53 74.54 -20.15
CA GLY A 666 -119.54 75.96 -20.57
C GLY A 666 -120.70 76.39 -21.49
N ALA A 667 -121.73 75.55 -21.67
CA ALA A 667 -122.90 75.86 -22.51
C ALA A 667 -124.19 75.80 -21.67
N GLY A 668 -124.65 76.96 -21.17
CA GLY A 668 -125.97 77.08 -20.57
C GLY A 668 -126.13 78.20 -19.53
N GLU A 669 -126.04 79.47 -19.93
CA GLU A 669 -127.12 80.45 -19.72
C GLU A 669 -126.75 81.80 -20.34
N THR A 670 -127.54 82.17 -21.34
CA THR A 670 -127.56 83.41 -22.09
C THR A 670 -128.39 84.47 -21.36
N THR A 671 -127.82 85.65 -21.12
CA THR A 671 -128.59 86.87 -20.83
C THR A 671 -129.08 87.49 -22.14
N PRO A 672 -130.37 87.89 -22.28
CA PRO A 672 -130.85 88.59 -23.47
C PRO A 672 -130.36 90.05 -23.50
N ALA A 673 -130.10 90.51 -24.72
CA ALA A 673 -129.59 91.81 -25.14
C ALA A 673 -130.47 93.01 -24.74
N THR A 674 -129.88 94.22 -24.72
CA THR A 674 -130.17 95.32 -25.70
C THR A 674 -129.31 96.59 -25.46
N ASP A 675 -128.86 97.18 -26.57
CA ASP A 675 -128.51 98.59 -26.88
C ASP A 675 -127.26 99.26 -26.21
N GLY A 676 -126.38 99.99 -26.92
CA GLY A 676 -126.31 100.38 -28.33
C GLY A 676 -125.07 101.27 -28.65
N VAL A 677 -124.88 101.47 -29.98
CA VAL A 677 -123.94 102.35 -30.74
C VAL A 677 -122.51 101.85 -30.96
#